data_AF-A0A3T1AYN3-F1
#
_entry.id   AF-A0A3T1AYN3-F1
#
_cell.length_a   1.000
_cell.length_b   1.000
_cell.length_c   1.000
_cell.angle_alpha   90.00
_cell.angle_beta   90.00
_cell.angle_gamma   90.00
#
_symmetry.space_group_name_H-M   'P 1'
#
loop_
_entity.id
_entity.type
_entity.pdbx_description
1 polymer ?
#
loop_
_entity_poly.entity_id
_entity_poly.type
_entity_poly.pdbx_seq_one_letter_code
_entity_poly.pdbx_strand_id
1 'polypeptide(L)'
;MSDAAVMAWEPGERERWLGRAAALDHGREQPDWNLAVTGADKLSDLEPEQVPWLIAKGPEGPARALIAVSTLQRHRHLQRLDLCRVAAARFGTDALPLVLDEVAQDADASGLLVLPFRAPEVAPVVAGWLRHLGSARLWARLWLDRHPGTAAQALIPAARGKASKARQNARQALAHLAAGGHRPIILKTAAAYGMSTPAMVGGLIDANGEDAATQAPLVPSKVDVLRLSRLADPPEPPPGDDVAAVAVESSAAAQPMIADAEPAMEKLLAGEDPAELAAFGRTLLRGWLDAGLPAADAWVVLAQAHIGDDATMDVLAPLVRSWPAKSRWQRAIDGLAVLASVGTDVSLRHLLAIEAGMSGGPTNDRASTYLAQAAARRGLSVTELADRLATTHGLDAGVVLDYGPRRFTVVLDDYLVPARLPKPGAKDTNPGAYQEFLRLKKDLRATVAAQTARLEKEMLTHRRRPASHLRDVVLPHPILGPLARRLVWGVFPAGRGLRIAEDGSFADVQDTRVEIEPQASLGIVHPAELGDELAGWQQLFTDYEILQPFPQLHRPAVTLTPEQQAATSLTGFAPIPTDRVVDMLAGPWQGNGYYSGKRLHTRMSRPLPSGKTLLVELSPGVATSHNNAAAEQEITEVWIDDTWSDHLQLTRRTPMGACDQAALSELLVSLTGSRQ
;
A
#
# COMPACT_ATOMS: atom_id res chain seq x y z
N MET A 1 40.88 -3.70 20.97
CA MET A 1 40.11 -2.83 21.90
C MET A 1 38.69 -2.84 21.38
N SER A 2 37.75 -3.49 22.07
CA SER A 2 36.32 -3.39 21.75
C SER A 2 35.76 -2.29 22.63
N ASP A 3 35.14 -1.27 22.03
CA ASP A 3 34.37 -0.30 22.80
C ASP A 3 33.17 -1.02 23.42
N ALA A 4 32.83 -0.71 24.68
CA ALA A 4 31.67 -1.33 25.32
C ALA A 4 30.38 -0.74 24.73
N ALA A 5 29.31 -1.54 24.65
CA ALA A 5 28.01 -1.03 24.25
C ALA A 5 27.54 0.06 25.23
N VAL A 6 27.13 1.22 24.71
CA VAL A 6 26.61 2.34 25.51
C VAL A 6 25.39 2.93 24.80
N MET A 7 24.41 3.39 25.59
CA MET A 7 23.28 4.16 25.08
C MET A 7 23.71 5.59 24.78
N ALA A 8 23.44 6.06 23.57
CA ALA A 8 23.79 7.39 23.09
C ALA A 8 22.54 8.05 22.52
N TRP A 9 21.64 8.51 23.40
CA TRP A 9 20.35 9.13 23.07
C TRP A 9 20.49 10.58 22.55
N GLU A 10 19.64 10.97 21.60
CA GLU A 10 19.44 12.38 21.22
C GLU A 10 18.53 13.09 22.24
N PRO A 11 18.55 14.44 22.31
CA PRO A 11 17.67 15.19 23.20
C PRO A 11 16.18 14.78 23.08
N GLY A 12 15.60 14.38 24.21
CA GLY A 12 14.19 13.98 24.32
C GLY A 12 13.85 12.61 23.69
N GLU A 13 14.79 11.92 23.06
CA GLU A 13 14.53 10.66 22.35
C GLU A 13 14.16 9.53 23.30
N ARG A 14 14.87 9.42 24.42
CA ARG A 14 14.61 8.42 25.46
C ARG A 14 13.21 8.59 26.05
N GLU A 15 12.82 9.83 26.34
CA GLU A 15 11.52 10.17 26.89
C GLU A 15 10.39 9.85 25.89
N ARG A 16 10.59 10.14 24.60
CA ARG A 16 9.66 9.75 23.53
C ARG A 16 9.48 8.23 23.45
N TRP A 17 10.57 7.47 23.54
CA TRP A 17 10.51 6.00 23.51
C TRP A 17 9.85 5.43 24.75
N LEU A 18 10.17 5.96 25.94
CA LEU A 18 9.53 5.55 27.18
C LEU A 18 8.04 5.90 27.21
N GLY A 19 7.64 7.03 26.62
CA GLY A 19 6.25 7.45 26.48
C GLY A 19 5.37 6.46 25.74
N ARG A 20 5.96 5.57 24.92
CA ARG A 20 5.23 4.46 24.26
C ARG A 20 4.72 3.41 25.25
N ALA A 21 5.17 3.41 26.51
CA ALA A 21 4.62 2.55 27.55
C ALA A 21 3.11 2.78 27.76
N ALA A 22 2.62 4.01 27.56
CA ALA A 22 1.20 4.33 27.63
C ALA A 22 0.37 3.65 26.54
N ALA A 23 0.98 3.37 25.38
CA ALA A 23 0.35 2.64 24.28
C ALA A 23 0.29 1.12 24.53
N LEU A 24 1.12 0.61 25.45
CA LEU A 24 1.17 -0.79 25.86
C LEU A 24 0.31 -1.10 27.08
N ASP A 25 -0.20 -0.08 27.79
CA ASP A 25 -1.01 -0.29 28.99
C ASP A 25 -2.46 -0.61 28.62
N HIS A 26 -2.80 -1.89 28.75
CA HIS A 26 -4.16 -2.40 28.54
C HIS A 26 -4.98 -2.43 29.83
N GLY A 27 -4.39 -2.17 31.01
CA GLY A 27 -5.08 -2.15 32.31
C GLY A 27 -5.53 -3.51 32.86
N ARG A 28 -5.23 -4.61 32.16
CA ARG A 28 -5.65 -5.98 32.56
C ARG A 28 -4.74 -6.65 33.60
N GLU A 29 -3.92 -5.87 34.28
CA GLU A 29 -2.96 -6.41 35.23
C GLU A 29 -3.68 -7.11 36.39
N GLN A 30 -3.21 -8.29 36.76
CA GLN A 30 -3.77 -9.08 37.85
C GLN A 30 -2.70 -9.30 38.93
N PRO A 31 -3.10 -9.43 40.21
CA PRO A 31 -2.14 -9.57 41.31
C PRO A 31 -1.18 -10.77 41.18
N ASP A 32 -1.64 -11.85 40.55
CA ASP A 32 -0.91 -13.10 40.34
C ASP A 32 0.13 -13.03 39.19
N TRP A 33 0.09 -12.00 38.34
CA TRP A 33 1.05 -11.85 37.24
C TRP A 33 2.49 -11.68 37.72
N ASN A 34 2.68 -11.06 38.89
CA ASN A 34 4.00 -10.98 39.52
C ASN A 34 4.59 -12.38 39.79
N LEU A 35 3.75 -13.33 40.20
CA LEU A 35 4.17 -14.71 40.44
C LEU A 35 4.45 -15.42 39.11
N ALA A 36 3.60 -15.22 38.10
CA ALA A 36 3.78 -15.79 36.76
C ALA A 36 5.11 -15.38 36.13
N VAL A 37 5.49 -14.08 36.20
CA VAL A 37 6.76 -13.62 35.60
C VAL A 37 8.00 -14.08 36.36
N THR A 38 7.89 -14.33 37.67
CA THR A 38 9.02 -14.89 38.44
C THR A 38 9.27 -16.36 38.16
N GLY A 39 8.26 -17.09 37.66
CA GLY A 39 8.37 -18.51 37.32
C GLY A 39 8.58 -18.81 35.83
N ALA A 40 8.67 -17.77 34.99
CA ALA A 40 8.87 -17.92 33.55
C ALA A 40 10.36 -17.98 33.20
N ASP A 41 10.70 -18.82 32.22
CA ASP A 41 12.06 -18.91 31.67
C ASP A 41 12.20 -18.09 30.38
N LYS A 42 11.10 -17.90 29.64
CA LYS A 42 11.01 -17.13 28.39
C LYS A 42 9.73 -16.30 28.34
N LEU A 43 9.75 -15.20 27.57
CA LEU A 43 8.54 -14.39 27.32
C LEU A 43 7.40 -15.21 26.69
N SER A 44 7.71 -16.31 25.99
CA SER A 44 6.72 -17.22 25.42
C SER A 44 5.96 -18.07 26.45
N ASP A 45 6.43 -18.11 27.70
CA ASP A 45 5.76 -18.85 28.78
C ASP A 45 4.65 -18.00 29.42
N LEU A 46 4.64 -16.71 29.11
CA LEU A 46 3.64 -15.74 29.56
C LEU A 46 2.46 -15.67 28.59
N GLU A 47 1.29 -15.32 29.11
CA GLU A 47 0.13 -14.97 28.29
C GLU A 47 0.42 -13.66 27.50
N PRO A 48 -0.20 -13.47 26.33
CA PRO A 48 0.06 -12.31 25.48
C PRO A 48 -0.12 -10.95 26.17
N GLU A 49 -1.03 -10.84 27.13
CA GLU A 49 -1.26 -9.61 27.90
C GLU A 49 -0.17 -9.36 28.96
N GLN A 50 0.51 -10.39 29.44
CA GLN A 50 1.53 -10.27 30.49
C GLN A 50 2.84 -9.66 29.99
N VAL A 51 3.19 -9.89 28.72
CA VAL A 51 4.46 -9.41 28.13
C VAL A 51 4.50 -7.87 28.00
N PRO A 52 3.48 -7.18 27.43
CA PRO A 52 3.45 -5.72 27.39
C PRO A 52 3.48 -5.08 28.77
N TRP A 53 2.69 -5.63 29.70
CA TRP A 53 2.70 -5.20 31.10
C TRP A 53 4.10 -5.31 31.73
N LEU A 54 4.77 -6.47 31.58
CA LEU A 54 6.08 -6.73 32.17
C LEU A 54 7.13 -5.71 31.69
N ILE A 55 7.18 -5.48 30.37
CA ILE A 55 8.13 -4.55 29.75
C ILE A 55 7.80 -3.09 30.13
N ALA A 56 6.52 -2.70 30.10
CA ALA A 56 6.10 -1.34 30.37
C ALA A 56 6.22 -0.94 31.86
N LYS A 57 5.76 -1.79 32.78
CA LYS A 57 5.66 -1.44 34.22
C LYS A 57 5.92 -2.58 35.22
N GLY A 58 6.08 -3.82 34.78
CA GLY A 58 6.36 -4.97 35.66
C GLY A 58 7.75 -4.93 36.33
N PRO A 59 8.08 -5.89 37.21
CA PRO A 59 9.31 -5.87 38.00
C PRO A 59 10.58 -5.97 37.13
N GLU A 60 11.58 -5.12 37.40
CA GLU A 60 12.77 -5.01 36.54
C GLU A 60 13.62 -6.28 36.48
N GLY A 61 13.77 -7.01 37.59
CA GLY A 61 14.60 -8.22 37.65
C GLY A 61 14.14 -9.30 36.67
N PRO A 62 12.89 -9.79 36.78
CA PRO A 62 12.31 -10.73 35.81
C PRO A 62 12.30 -10.18 34.38
N ALA A 63 11.97 -8.89 34.19
CA ALA A 63 11.98 -8.28 32.86
C ALA A 63 13.36 -8.36 32.20
N ARG A 64 14.43 -7.95 32.90
CA ARG A 64 15.82 -8.03 32.39
C ARG A 64 16.24 -9.46 32.07
N ALA A 65 15.90 -10.42 32.94
CA ALA A 65 16.22 -11.82 32.71
C ALA A 65 15.55 -12.37 31.44
N LEU A 66 14.28 -12.04 31.24
CA LEU A 66 13.48 -12.57 30.14
C LEU A 66 13.79 -11.92 28.79
N ILE A 67 13.99 -10.59 28.73
CA ILE A 67 14.31 -9.89 27.48
C ILE A 67 15.67 -10.30 26.91
N ALA A 68 16.60 -10.72 27.77
CA ALA A 68 17.95 -11.12 27.34
C ALA A 68 17.96 -12.46 26.57
N VAL A 69 16.92 -13.29 26.73
CA VAL A 69 16.88 -14.68 26.25
C VAL A 69 15.66 -15.01 25.38
N SER A 70 14.81 -14.03 25.07
CA SER A 70 13.50 -14.24 24.43
C SER A 70 13.31 -13.40 23.17
N THR A 71 12.36 -13.83 22.33
CA THR A 71 11.90 -13.14 21.11
C THR A 71 10.44 -12.71 21.25
N LEU A 72 9.98 -11.71 20.49
CA LEU A 72 8.60 -11.21 20.55
C LEU A 72 7.67 -11.73 19.44
N GLN A 73 8.00 -12.85 18.78
CA GLN A 73 7.29 -13.34 17.58
C GLN A 73 5.77 -13.58 17.74
N ARG A 74 5.24 -13.68 18.97
CA ARG A 74 3.80 -13.83 19.23
C ARG A 74 3.00 -12.52 19.15
N HIS A 75 3.68 -11.37 19.01
CA HIS A 75 3.06 -10.05 19.00
C HIS A 75 2.95 -9.45 17.60
N ARG A 76 1.99 -8.54 17.40
CA ARG A 76 1.85 -7.80 16.14
C ARG A 76 3.07 -6.93 15.89
N HIS A 77 3.44 -6.74 14.62
CA HIS A 77 4.64 -6.00 14.21
C HIS A 77 4.82 -4.66 14.96
N LEU A 78 3.81 -3.79 14.94
CA LEU A 78 3.88 -2.46 15.58
C LEU A 78 3.96 -2.53 17.11
N GLN A 79 3.34 -3.55 17.71
CA GLN A 79 3.45 -3.80 19.15
C GLN A 79 4.88 -4.21 19.52
N ARG A 80 5.55 -5.05 18.71
CA ARG A 80 6.97 -5.41 18.92
C ARG A 80 7.87 -4.18 18.89
N LEU A 81 7.61 -3.25 17.96
CA LEU A 81 8.37 -1.99 17.88
C LEU A 81 8.25 -1.16 19.16
N ASP A 82 7.04 -0.98 19.70
CA ASP A 82 6.83 -0.24 20.94
C ASP A 82 7.41 -0.98 22.16
N LEU A 83 7.28 -2.32 22.22
CA LEU A 83 7.92 -3.15 23.24
C LEU A 83 9.44 -2.97 23.23
N CYS A 84 10.08 -3.03 22.06
CA CYS A 84 11.51 -2.81 21.92
C CYS A 84 11.93 -1.37 22.27
N ARG A 85 11.14 -0.36 21.90
CA ARG A 85 11.41 1.05 22.28
C ARG A 85 11.39 1.23 23.79
N VAL A 86 10.34 0.73 24.44
CA VAL A 86 10.19 0.82 25.90
C VAL A 86 11.26 0.00 26.61
N ALA A 87 11.58 -1.20 26.11
CA ALA A 87 12.65 -2.03 26.64
C ALA A 87 14.02 -1.32 26.53
N ALA A 88 14.35 -0.74 25.39
CA ALA A 88 15.59 0.02 25.20
C ALA A 88 15.65 1.26 26.13
N ALA A 89 14.54 1.99 26.27
CA ALA A 89 14.49 3.19 27.13
C ALA A 89 14.60 2.87 28.64
N ARG A 90 14.03 1.74 29.06
CA ARG A 90 13.96 1.31 30.47
C ARG A 90 15.17 0.48 30.91
N PHE A 91 15.63 -0.44 30.07
CA PHE A 91 16.69 -1.40 30.41
C PHE A 91 18.03 -1.11 29.73
N GLY A 92 18.08 -0.17 28.78
CA GLY A 92 19.32 0.27 28.13
C GLY A 92 19.95 -0.85 27.30
N THR A 93 21.26 -1.07 27.50
CA THR A 93 22.05 -2.06 26.75
C THR A 93 21.59 -3.50 26.98
N ASP A 94 20.91 -3.79 28.09
CA ASP A 94 20.36 -5.13 28.36
C ASP A 94 19.27 -5.53 27.34
N ALA A 95 18.64 -4.55 26.68
CA ALA A 95 17.68 -4.79 25.61
C ALA A 95 18.33 -4.99 24.23
N LEU A 96 19.66 -4.85 24.09
CA LEU A 96 20.35 -4.98 22.81
C LEU A 96 20.11 -6.35 22.13
N PRO A 97 20.15 -7.50 22.83
CA PRO A 97 19.84 -8.80 22.22
C PRO A 97 18.42 -8.85 21.63
N LEU A 98 17.44 -8.33 22.36
CA LEU A 98 16.04 -8.23 21.91
C LEU A 98 15.90 -7.35 20.68
N VAL A 99 16.59 -6.20 20.66
CA VAL A 99 16.61 -5.28 19.52
C VAL A 99 17.27 -5.92 18.31
N LEU A 100 18.41 -6.60 18.49
CA LEU A 100 19.12 -7.27 17.41
C LEU A 100 18.31 -8.43 16.81
N ASP A 101 17.57 -9.19 17.63
CA ASP A 101 16.64 -10.20 17.15
C ASP A 101 15.52 -9.56 16.31
N GLU A 102 14.88 -8.49 16.79
CA GLU A 102 13.79 -7.83 16.07
C GLU A 102 14.24 -7.27 14.71
N VAL A 103 15.39 -6.56 14.66
CA VAL A 103 15.90 -6.00 13.41
C VAL A 103 16.46 -7.05 12.45
N ALA A 104 16.77 -8.25 12.93
CA ALA A 104 17.13 -9.38 12.08
C ALA A 104 15.90 -9.97 11.35
N GLN A 105 14.70 -9.83 11.93
CA GLN A 105 13.45 -10.27 11.30
C GLN A 105 12.94 -9.25 10.27
N ASP A 106 12.97 -7.96 10.60
CA ASP A 106 12.49 -6.88 9.73
C ASP A 106 13.30 -5.60 9.91
N ALA A 107 14.41 -5.50 9.17
CA ALA A 107 15.33 -4.36 9.25
C ALA A 107 14.69 -3.04 8.79
N ASP A 108 13.73 -3.09 7.85
CA ASP A 108 13.11 -1.89 7.31
C ASP A 108 12.21 -1.23 8.37
N ALA A 109 11.35 -2.04 8.97
CA ALA A 109 10.33 -1.53 9.87
C ALA A 109 10.84 -1.27 11.30
N SER A 110 11.91 -1.95 11.71
CA SER A 110 12.43 -1.89 13.08
C SER A 110 13.86 -1.36 13.17
N GLY A 111 14.53 -1.07 12.05
CA GLY A 111 15.93 -0.61 12.04
C GLY A 111 16.18 0.68 12.82
N LEU A 112 15.16 1.53 13.05
CA LEU A 112 15.27 2.68 13.96
C LEU A 112 15.68 2.29 15.39
N LEU A 113 15.38 1.06 15.81
CA LEU A 113 15.66 0.57 17.17
C LEU A 113 17.15 0.57 17.50
N VAL A 114 18.03 0.49 16.49
CA VAL A 114 19.48 0.45 16.71
C VAL A 114 20.10 1.84 16.89
N LEU A 115 19.38 2.91 16.53
CA LEU A 115 19.91 4.28 16.54
C LEU A 115 20.53 4.73 17.89
N PRO A 116 19.92 4.48 19.06
CA PRO A 116 20.52 4.89 20.32
C PRO A 116 21.61 3.93 20.82
N PHE A 117 21.85 2.79 20.17
CA PHE A 117 22.86 1.82 20.59
C PHE A 117 24.20 2.09 19.93
N ARG A 118 25.12 2.73 20.66
CA ARG A 118 26.52 2.81 20.27
C ARG A 118 27.22 1.51 20.66
N ALA A 119 27.06 0.48 19.84
CA ALA A 119 27.57 -0.86 20.09
C ALA A 119 28.28 -1.44 18.85
N PRO A 120 29.45 -2.09 19.00
CA PRO A 120 30.20 -2.64 17.86
C PRO A 120 29.46 -3.77 17.13
N GLU A 121 28.56 -4.49 17.80
CA GLU A 121 27.74 -5.56 17.23
C GLU A 121 26.70 -5.04 16.23
N VAL A 122 26.29 -3.77 16.34
CA VAL A 122 25.33 -3.12 15.42
C VAL A 122 25.99 -2.79 14.08
N ALA A 123 27.28 -2.42 14.09
CA ALA A 123 28.01 -1.99 12.90
C ALA A 123 27.96 -2.99 11.71
N PRO A 124 28.24 -4.29 11.87
CA PRO A 124 28.15 -5.24 10.77
C PRO A 124 26.70 -5.46 10.29
N VAL A 125 25.71 -5.32 11.17
CA VAL A 125 24.29 -5.45 10.84
C VAL A 125 23.87 -4.31 9.91
N VAL A 126 24.11 -3.06 10.32
CA VAL A 126 23.76 -1.88 9.51
C VAL A 126 24.59 -1.76 8.22
N ALA A 127 25.85 -2.20 8.23
CA ALA A 127 26.65 -2.26 7.01
C ALA A 127 26.04 -3.23 5.98
N GLY A 128 25.37 -4.28 6.44
CA GLY A 128 24.58 -5.18 5.59
C GLY A 128 23.42 -4.50 4.89
N TRP A 129 22.78 -3.54 5.57
CA TRP A 129 21.57 -2.86 5.10
C TRP A 129 21.81 -1.79 4.03
N LEU A 130 23.05 -1.31 3.84
CA LEU A 130 23.36 -0.29 2.82
C LEU A 130 23.03 -0.71 1.38
N ARG A 131 22.87 -2.01 1.14
CA ARG A 131 22.50 -2.61 -0.16
C ARG A 131 21.04 -3.06 -0.22
N HIS A 132 20.33 -3.01 0.90
CA HIS A 132 18.91 -3.31 0.93
C HIS A 132 18.13 -2.19 0.22
N LEU A 133 16.99 -2.54 -0.35
CA LEU A 133 16.01 -1.56 -0.79
C LEU A 133 15.14 -1.23 0.44
N GLY A 134 14.53 -0.04 0.50
CA GLY A 134 13.72 0.36 1.65
C GLY A 134 14.46 1.10 2.79
N SER A 135 13.81 1.18 3.95
CA SER A 135 14.20 2.02 5.09
C SER A 135 15.40 1.49 5.86
N ALA A 136 15.73 0.21 5.75
CA ALA A 136 16.92 -0.38 6.34
C ALA A 136 18.20 0.37 5.90
N ARG A 137 18.23 0.82 4.63
CA ARG A 137 19.31 1.66 4.10
C ARG A 137 19.35 3.03 4.77
N LEU A 138 18.20 3.66 5.00
CA LEU A 138 18.11 4.94 5.74
C LEU A 138 18.62 4.76 7.17
N TRP A 139 18.14 3.74 7.89
CA TRP A 139 18.57 3.44 9.26
C TRP A 139 20.07 3.19 9.35
N ALA A 140 20.63 2.50 8.37
CA ALA A 140 22.06 2.29 8.29
C ALA A 140 22.85 3.58 8.15
N ARG A 141 22.43 4.48 7.25
CA ARG A 141 23.08 5.80 7.08
C ARG A 141 23.00 6.62 8.36
N LEU A 142 21.79 6.75 8.94
CA LEU A 142 21.57 7.48 10.18
C LEU A 142 22.41 6.92 11.34
N TRP A 143 22.52 5.59 11.48
CA TRP A 143 23.37 5.00 12.50
C TRP A 143 24.85 5.25 12.24
N LEU A 144 25.32 5.12 10.99
CA LEU A 144 26.71 5.36 10.61
C LEU A 144 27.12 6.82 10.88
N ASP A 145 26.28 7.78 10.53
CA ASP A 145 26.53 9.21 10.74
C ASP A 145 26.48 9.57 12.24
N ARG A 146 25.62 8.90 13.01
CA ARG A 146 25.50 9.10 14.47
C ARG A 146 26.66 8.47 15.25
N HIS A 147 27.19 7.32 14.79
CA HIS A 147 28.24 6.55 15.48
C HIS A 147 29.50 6.27 14.63
N PRO A 148 30.12 7.28 13.98
CA PRO A 148 31.18 7.07 12.99
C PRO A 148 32.45 6.45 13.58
N GLY A 149 32.76 6.74 14.85
CA GLY A 149 33.92 6.18 15.55
C GLY A 149 33.78 4.67 15.79
N THR A 150 32.66 4.27 16.39
CA THR A 150 32.33 2.86 16.68
C THR A 150 32.18 2.06 15.37
N ALA A 151 31.54 2.64 14.36
CA ALA A 151 31.42 2.06 13.03
C ALA A 151 32.80 1.77 12.41
N ALA A 152 33.70 2.77 12.38
CA ALA A 152 35.05 2.60 11.83
C ALA A 152 35.84 1.51 12.57
N GLN A 153 35.75 1.48 13.91
CA GLN A 153 36.47 0.51 14.74
C GLN A 153 36.00 -0.93 14.49
N ALA A 154 34.68 -1.14 14.35
CA ALA A 154 34.12 -2.46 14.09
C ALA A 154 34.32 -2.94 12.63
N LEU A 155 34.27 -2.03 11.65
CA LEU A 155 34.25 -2.39 10.22
C LEU A 155 35.63 -2.50 9.58
N ILE A 156 36.66 -1.79 10.07
CA ILE A 156 38.02 -1.85 9.50
C ILE A 156 38.60 -3.28 9.48
N PRO A 157 38.49 -4.09 10.56
CA PRO A 157 38.93 -5.48 10.52
C PRO A 157 38.24 -6.33 9.45
N ALA A 158 36.92 -6.16 9.28
CA ALA A 158 36.13 -6.87 8.28
C ALA A 158 36.50 -6.44 6.85
N ALA A 159 36.76 -5.16 6.62
CA ALA A 159 37.17 -4.63 5.32
C ALA A 159 38.57 -5.12 4.87
N ARG A 160 39.44 -5.47 5.83
CA ARG A 160 40.76 -6.10 5.60
C ARG A 160 40.71 -7.62 5.41
N GLY A 161 39.59 -8.25 5.74
CA GLY A 161 39.42 -9.69 5.66
C GLY A 161 39.46 -10.23 4.23
N LYS A 162 39.29 -11.56 4.09
CA LYS A 162 39.18 -12.22 2.78
C LYS A 162 37.96 -11.69 2.01
N ALA A 163 38.01 -11.77 0.68
CA ALA A 163 36.89 -11.46 -0.18
C ALA A 163 35.62 -12.22 0.27
N SER A 164 34.61 -11.46 0.67
CA SER A 164 33.37 -11.96 1.26
C SER A 164 32.29 -10.87 1.22
N LYS A 165 31.02 -11.25 1.39
CA LYS A 165 29.90 -10.30 1.52
C LYS A 165 30.14 -9.33 2.69
N ALA A 166 30.66 -9.83 3.81
CA ALA A 166 31.01 -9.01 4.98
C ALA A 166 32.08 -7.95 4.65
N ARG A 167 33.14 -8.33 3.90
CA ARG A 167 34.17 -7.38 3.44
C ARG A 167 33.57 -6.30 2.53
N GLN A 168 32.71 -6.69 1.59
CA GLN A 168 32.07 -5.77 0.66
C GLN A 168 31.17 -4.75 1.40
N ASN A 169 30.33 -5.24 2.32
CA ASN A 169 29.47 -4.40 3.14
C ASN A 169 30.27 -3.43 4.01
N ALA A 170 31.36 -3.91 4.64
CA ALA A 170 32.23 -3.07 5.46
C ALA A 170 32.93 -1.97 4.64
N ARG A 171 33.45 -2.28 3.44
CA ARG A 171 34.06 -1.27 2.55
C ARG A 171 33.03 -0.23 2.10
N GLN A 172 31.82 -0.64 1.76
CA GLN A 172 30.75 0.29 1.36
C GLN A 172 30.35 1.24 2.50
N ALA A 173 30.24 0.72 3.73
CA ALA A 173 29.96 1.54 4.90
C ALA A 173 31.09 2.53 5.22
N LEU A 174 32.36 2.11 5.11
CA LEU A 174 33.51 3.01 5.24
C LEU A 174 33.54 4.07 4.13
N ALA A 175 33.13 3.72 2.91
CA ALA A 175 33.02 4.66 1.80
C ALA A 175 31.92 5.71 2.05
N HIS A 176 30.78 5.28 2.56
CA HIS A 176 29.70 6.17 2.96
C HIS A 176 30.15 7.15 4.05
N LEU A 177 30.79 6.67 5.12
CA LEU A 177 31.37 7.51 6.17
C LEU A 177 32.39 8.52 5.61
N ALA A 178 33.23 8.09 4.67
CA ALA A 178 34.21 8.98 4.04
C ALA A 178 33.54 10.08 3.21
N ALA A 179 32.46 9.76 2.49
CA ALA A 179 31.67 10.71 1.73
C ALA A 179 30.89 11.69 2.62
N GLY A 180 30.41 11.24 3.79
CA GLY A 180 29.77 12.07 4.82
C GLY A 180 30.72 12.97 5.61
N GLY A 181 32.01 13.04 5.26
CA GLY A 181 33.00 13.90 5.91
C GLY A 181 33.71 13.26 7.11
N HIS A 182 33.45 11.99 7.45
CA HIS A 182 34.07 11.28 8.56
C HIS A 182 35.44 10.65 8.22
N ARG A 183 36.04 11.01 7.08
CA ARG A 183 37.37 10.53 6.65
C ARG A 183 38.47 10.69 7.72
N PRO A 184 38.56 11.80 8.50
CA PRO A 184 39.56 11.93 9.57
C PRO A 184 39.42 10.87 10.67
N ILE A 185 38.18 10.46 10.99
CA ILE A 185 37.90 9.42 11.99
C ILE A 185 38.39 8.07 11.49
N ILE A 186 38.12 7.74 10.21
CA ILE A 186 38.59 6.50 9.59
C ILE A 186 40.13 6.43 9.61
N LEU A 187 40.81 7.53 9.25
CA LEU A 187 42.28 7.59 9.26
C LEU A 187 42.86 7.39 10.67
N LYS A 188 42.31 8.08 11.68
CA LYS A 188 42.74 7.93 13.08
C LYS A 188 42.55 6.50 13.57
N THR A 189 41.41 5.89 13.29
CA THR A 189 41.10 4.52 13.72
C THR A 189 41.96 3.50 12.97
N ALA A 190 42.17 3.67 11.66
CA ALA A 190 43.01 2.78 10.85
C ALA A 190 44.47 2.79 11.31
N ALA A 191 44.99 3.95 11.73
CA ALA A 191 46.33 4.07 12.32
C ALA A 191 46.50 3.21 13.57
N ALA A 192 45.46 3.11 14.42
CA ALA A 192 45.46 2.22 15.60
C ALA A 192 45.50 0.72 15.23
N TYR A 193 45.09 0.36 14.02
CA TYR A 193 45.23 -0.99 13.44
C TYR A 193 46.51 -1.18 12.61
N GLY A 194 47.49 -0.26 12.73
CA GLY A 194 48.77 -0.32 12.04
C GLY A 194 48.72 0.11 10.57
N MET A 195 47.66 0.79 10.13
CA MET A 195 47.55 1.32 8.76
C MET A 195 47.99 2.78 8.74
N SER A 196 49.25 3.03 8.40
CA SER A 196 49.89 4.35 8.49
C SER A 196 49.94 5.13 7.17
N THR A 197 49.58 4.53 6.02
CA THR A 197 49.63 5.20 4.71
C THR A 197 48.23 5.54 4.18
N PRO A 198 48.03 6.76 3.63
CA PRO A 198 46.77 7.13 2.97
C PRO A 198 46.34 6.17 1.87
N ALA A 199 47.30 5.53 1.17
CA ALA A 199 47.03 4.53 0.15
C ALA A 199 46.40 3.23 0.71
N MET A 200 46.87 2.76 1.87
CA MET A 200 46.27 1.58 2.54
C MET A 200 44.82 1.85 2.97
N VAL A 201 44.52 3.08 3.40
CA VAL A 201 43.16 3.48 3.80
C VAL A 201 42.27 3.79 2.59
N GLY A 202 42.83 4.38 1.53
CA GLY A 202 42.15 4.58 0.24
C GLY A 202 41.64 3.27 -0.34
N GLY A 203 42.47 2.23 -0.30
CA GLY A 203 42.08 0.87 -0.70
C GLY A 203 40.92 0.28 0.11
N LEU A 204 40.61 0.77 1.32
CA LEU A 204 39.41 0.32 2.07
C LEU A 204 38.13 1.04 1.63
N ILE A 205 38.25 2.24 1.08
CA ILE A 205 37.14 3.16 0.74
C ILE A 205 36.71 2.99 -0.73
N ASP A 206 37.61 2.58 -1.62
CA ASP A 206 37.31 2.42 -3.05
C ASP A 206 36.59 1.09 -3.31
N ALA A 207 35.25 1.09 -3.25
CA ALA A 207 34.42 -0.09 -3.46
C ALA A 207 34.35 -0.56 -4.93
N ASN A 208 34.70 0.30 -5.90
CA ASN A 208 34.54 0.05 -7.35
C ASN A 208 35.88 -0.21 -8.09
N GLY A 209 37.02 -0.20 -7.38
CA GLY A 209 38.34 -0.18 -8.02
C GLY A 209 38.84 -1.51 -8.58
N GLU A 210 38.17 -2.64 -8.30
CA GLU A 210 38.68 -3.97 -8.67
C GLU A 210 38.11 -4.50 -10.02
N ASP A 211 36.96 -4.00 -10.50
CA ASP A 211 36.34 -4.48 -11.77
C ASP A 211 36.70 -3.63 -13.01
N ALA A 212 37.23 -2.42 -12.83
CA ALA A 212 37.50 -1.49 -13.93
C ALA A 212 38.90 -1.63 -14.59
N ALA A 213 39.76 -2.51 -14.06
CA ALA A 213 41.17 -2.58 -14.48
C ALA A 213 41.49 -3.58 -15.61
N THR A 214 40.48 -4.16 -16.26
CA THR A 214 40.71 -5.06 -17.42
C THR A 214 39.61 -4.94 -18.46
N GLN A 215 39.64 -3.89 -19.29
CA GLN A 215 39.30 -3.94 -20.72
C GLN A 215 39.51 -2.57 -21.39
N ALA A 216 40.20 -2.57 -22.53
CA ALA A 216 40.32 -1.43 -23.45
C ALA A 216 38.97 -1.10 -24.10
N PRO A 217 38.73 0.13 -24.61
CA PRO A 217 37.39 0.55 -25.02
C PRO A 217 36.98 -0.09 -26.36
N LEU A 218 36.07 -1.06 -26.31
CA LEU A 218 35.19 -1.38 -27.43
C LEU A 218 33.97 -0.45 -27.36
N VAL A 219 33.52 0.08 -28.49
CA VAL A 219 32.21 0.74 -28.59
C VAL A 219 31.16 -0.32 -28.20
N PRO A 220 30.40 -0.13 -27.10
CA PRO A 220 29.47 -1.15 -26.64
C PRO A 220 28.36 -1.39 -27.67
N SER A 221 27.93 -2.64 -27.87
CA SER A 221 26.79 -2.94 -28.75
C SER A 221 25.47 -2.44 -28.14
N LYS A 222 24.40 -2.28 -28.94
CA LYS A 222 23.05 -1.92 -28.44
C LYS A 222 22.61 -2.82 -27.28
N VAL A 223 22.90 -4.12 -27.37
CA VAL A 223 22.58 -5.09 -26.31
C VAL A 223 23.41 -4.85 -25.04
N ASP A 224 24.69 -4.52 -25.17
CA ASP A 224 25.57 -4.27 -24.02
C ASP A 224 25.11 -3.04 -23.23
N VAL A 225 24.64 -2.01 -23.91
CA VAL A 225 24.11 -0.81 -23.25
C VAL A 225 22.73 -1.06 -22.64
N LEU A 226 21.84 -1.78 -23.32
CA LEU A 226 20.51 -2.12 -22.78
C LEU A 226 20.59 -3.06 -21.56
N ARG A 227 21.66 -3.85 -21.42
CA ARG A 227 21.92 -4.66 -20.21
C ARG A 227 22.12 -3.82 -18.94
N LEU A 228 22.40 -2.53 -19.09
CA LEU A 228 22.51 -1.59 -17.98
C LEU A 228 21.15 -1.13 -17.46
N SER A 229 20.05 -1.46 -18.14
CA SER A 229 18.68 -1.16 -17.70
C SER A 229 18.44 -1.74 -16.31
N ARG A 230 18.09 -0.87 -15.38
CA ARG A 230 17.95 -1.20 -13.95
C ARG A 230 16.84 -0.40 -13.33
N LEU A 231 16.36 -0.86 -12.18
CA LEU A 231 15.53 -0.04 -11.31
C LEU A 231 16.38 1.11 -10.75
N ALA A 232 15.76 2.28 -10.62
CA ALA A 232 16.32 3.43 -9.93
C ALA A 232 16.56 3.11 -8.45
N ASP A 233 17.29 3.97 -7.76
CA ASP A 233 17.27 3.95 -6.30
C ASP A 233 15.82 4.11 -5.81
N PRO A 234 15.40 3.37 -4.76
CA PRO A 234 14.08 3.56 -4.17
C PRO A 234 13.86 5.03 -3.80
N PRO A 235 12.67 5.60 -4.08
CA PRO A 235 12.36 6.96 -3.69
C PRO A 235 12.53 7.14 -2.17
N GLU A 236 13.18 8.22 -1.76
CA GLU A 236 13.36 8.53 -0.33
C GLU A 236 12.00 8.73 0.34
N PRO A 237 11.75 8.15 1.53
CA PRO A 237 10.56 8.51 2.30
C PRO A 237 10.65 10.01 2.63
N PRO A 238 9.55 10.78 2.53
CA PRO A 238 9.58 12.20 2.82
C PRO A 238 10.08 12.44 4.26
N PRO A 239 11.11 13.27 4.47
CA PRO A 239 11.55 13.63 5.81
C PRO A 239 10.49 14.55 6.43
N GLY A 240 9.75 14.07 7.43
CA GLY A 240 8.90 14.97 8.22
C GLY A 240 7.63 14.40 8.87
N ASP A 241 7.12 13.24 8.45
CA ASP A 241 5.96 12.65 9.12
C ASP A 241 6.40 11.65 10.19
N ASP A 242 5.68 11.67 11.31
CA ASP A 242 5.89 10.86 12.51
C ASP A 242 6.27 9.42 12.12
N VAL A 243 7.57 9.10 12.21
CA VAL A 243 8.22 7.91 11.63
C VAL A 243 7.85 6.62 12.38
N ALA A 244 6.68 6.61 13.01
CA ALA A 244 6.09 5.53 13.77
C ALA A 244 4.85 4.94 13.07
N ALA A 245 4.85 4.85 11.74
CA ALA A 245 3.99 3.91 11.02
C ALA A 245 4.56 3.60 9.62
N VAL A 246 5.04 2.38 9.43
CA VAL A 246 5.21 1.72 8.12
C VAL A 246 6.33 2.29 7.23
N ALA A 247 7.57 2.06 7.66
CA ALA A 247 8.73 2.16 6.79
C ALA A 247 9.28 0.74 6.50
N VAL A 248 8.40 -0.23 6.21
CA VAL A 248 8.79 -1.56 5.67
C VAL A 248 9.22 -1.36 4.20
N GLU A 249 9.92 -2.30 3.55
CA GLU A 249 9.66 -2.64 2.13
C GLU A 249 8.18 -3.07 1.97
N SER A 250 7.27 -2.20 2.38
CA SER A 250 5.86 -2.39 2.28
C SER A 250 5.61 -2.44 0.79
N SER A 251 4.84 -3.44 0.36
CA SER A 251 4.26 -3.41 -0.97
C SER A 251 3.43 -2.14 -1.21
N ALA A 252 3.05 -1.43 -0.14
CA ALA A 252 2.43 -0.10 -0.18
C ALA A 252 3.42 1.10 -0.15
N ALA A 253 4.72 0.90 0.13
CA ALA A 253 5.72 1.96 0.09
C ALA A 253 6.09 2.30 -1.36
N ALA A 254 6.52 3.55 -1.60
CA ALA A 254 6.88 4.01 -2.94
C ALA A 254 7.95 3.10 -3.56
N GLN A 255 7.66 2.55 -4.75
CA GLN A 255 8.48 1.55 -5.41
C GLN A 255 9.52 2.21 -6.33
N PRO A 256 10.70 1.61 -6.52
CA PRO A 256 11.68 2.11 -7.47
C PRO A 256 11.13 2.01 -8.90
N MET A 257 11.19 3.11 -9.63
CA MET A 257 10.84 3.15 -11.06
C MET A 257 12.03 2.68 -11.90
N ILE A 258 11.90 2.58 -13.22
CA ILE A 258 13.06 2.33 -14.08
C ILE A 258 13.98 3.56 -14.01
N ALA A 259 15.28 3.33 -13.84
CA ALA A 259 16.29 4.39 -13.84
C ALA A 259 16.30 5.11 -15.18
N ASP A 260 16.60 6.41 -15.20
CA ASP A 260 16.79 7.12 -16.46
C ASP A 260 17.92 6.50 -17.28
N ALA A 261 17.84 6.70 -18.60
CA ALA A 261 18.85 6.15 -19.49
C ALA A 261 20.24 6.72 -19.16
N GLU A 262 21.21 5.84 -18.89
CA GLU A 262 22.60 6.27 -18.70
C GLU A 262 23.07 7.08 -19.93
N PRO A 263 23.94 8.09 -19.80
CA PRO A 263 24.28 8.99 -20.91
C PRO A 263 24.80 8.30 -22.19
N ALA A 264 25.41 7.12 -22.04
CA ALA A 264 25.84 6.29 -23.17
C ALA A 264 24.65 5.65 -23.91
N MET A 265 23.62 5.23 -23.17
CA MET A 265 22.37 4.70 -23.72
C MET A 265 21.58 5.80 -24.42
N GLU A 266 21.41 6.93 -23.77
CA GLU A 266 20.68 8.07 -24.33
C GLU A 266 21.26 8.51 -25.68
N LYS A 267 22.59 8.65 -25.77
CA LYS A 267 23.29 9.00 -27.03
C LYS A 267 23.08 7.96 -28.13
N LEU A 268 23.08 6.67 -27.78
CA LEU A 268 22.92 5.60 -28.75
C LEU A 268 21.48 5.50 -29.25
N LEU A 269 20.49 5.73 -28.37
CA LEU A 269 19.07 5.68 -28.71
C LEU A 269 18.60 6.93 -29.47
N ALA A 270 19.15 8.11 -29.17
CA ALA A 270 18.73 9.38 -29.78
C ALA A 270 19.00 9.47 -31.30
N GLY A 271 19.89 8.62 -31.84
CA GLY A 271 20.23 8.60 -33.27
C GLY A 271 19.36 7.67 -34.12
N GLU A 272 18.37 7.00 -33.55
CA GLU A 272 17.61 5.90 -34.17
C GLU A 272 16.12 6.23 -34.30
N ASP A 273 15.42 5.59 -35.24
CA ASP A 273 13.97 5.73 -35.37
C ASP A 273 13.27 5.02 -34.17
N PRO A 274 12.43 5.73 -33.39
CA PRO A 274 11.66 5.13 -32.30
C PRO A 274 10.85 3.90 -32.70
N ALA A 275 10.29 3.86 -33.91
CA ALA A 275 9.50 2.71 -34.37
C ALA A 275 10.37 1.46 -34.60
N GLU A 276 11.59 1.64 -35.12
CA GLU A 276 12.56 0.57 -35.30
C GLU A 276 13.12 0.08 -33.95
N LEU A 277 13.37 0.99 -33.00
CA LEU A 277 13.75 0.64 -31.63
C LEU A 277 12.67 -0.19 -30.93
N ALA A 278 11.40 0.17 -31.09
CA ALA A 278 10.29 -0.60 -30.53
C ALA A 278 10.13 -1.97 -31.19
N ALA A 279 10.31 -2.05 -32.52
CA ALA A 279 10.32 -3.34 -33.22
C ALA A 279 11.48 -4.24 -32.76
N PHE A 280 12.66 -3.66 -32.52
CA PHE A 280 13.81 -4.36 -31.93
C PHE A 280 13.51 -4.83 -30.50
N GLY A 281 12.94 -3.97 -29.66
CA GLY A 281 12.54 -4.29 -28.29
C GLY A 281 11.53 -5.45 -28.22
N ARG A 282 10.51 -5.46 -29.10
CA ARG A 282 9.55 -6.57 -29.21
C ARG A 282 10.21 -7.87 -29.65
N THR A 283 11.15 -7.80 -30.61
CA THR A 283 11.93 -8.97 -31.05
C THR A 283 12.76 -9.54 -29.91
N LEU A 284 13.42 -8.68 -29.13
CA LEU A 284 14.20 -9.07 -27.96
C LEU A 284 13.33 -9.73 -26.88
N LEU A 285 12.17 -9.13 -26.58
CA LEU A 285 11.20 -9.68 -25.62
C LEU A 285 10.68 -11.06 -26.08
N ARG A 286 10.33 -11.21 -27.36
CA ARG A 286 9.89 -12.48 -27.95
C ARG A 286 10.99 -13.54 -27.86
N GLY A 287 12.21 -13.21 -28.27
CA GLY A 287 13.34 -14.13 -28.21
C GLY A 287 13.63 -14.62 -26.78
N TRP A 288 13.54 -13.72 -25.80
CA TRP A 288 13.69 -14.08 -24.39
C TRP A 288 12.56 -15.00 -23.87
N LEU A 289 11.32 -14.77 -24.31
CA LEU A 289 10.18 -15.63 -24.01
C LEU A 289 10.34 -17.03 -24.60
N ASP A 290 10.73 -17.10 -25.89
CA ASP A 290 10.90 -18.36 -26.63
C ASP A 290 12.07 -19.19 -26.08
N ALA A 291 13.11 -18.53 -25.55
CA ALA A 291 14.22 -19.16 -24.84
C ALA A 291 13.85 -19.68 -23.42
N GLY A 292 12.60 -19.55 -22.99
CA GLY A 292 12.14 -20.06 -21.70
C GLY A 292 12.37 -19.11 -20.52
N LEU A 293 12.58 -17.81 -20.78
CA LEU A 293 12.80 -16.76 -19.78
C LEU A 293 14.04 -17.01 -18.89
N PRO A 294 15.25 -17.11 -19.45
CA PRO A 294 16.47 -17.26 -18.67
C PRO A 294 16.64 -16.09 -17.69
N ALA A 295 16.96 -16.40 -16.43
CA ALA A 295 17.04 -15.40 -15.35
C ALA A 295 18.18 -14.38 -15.56
N ALA A 296 19.29 -14.79 -16.17
CA ALA A 296 20.42 -13.91 -16.49
C ALA A 296 20.04 -12.78 -17.45
N ASP A 297 18.97 -12.96 -18.25
CA ASP A 297 18.52 -12.00 -19.24
C ASP A 297 17.21 -11.29 -18.85
N ALA A 298 16.86 -11.27 -17.55
CA ALA A 298 15.66 -10.58 -17.07
C ALA A 298 15.66 -9.06 -17.37
N TRP A 299 16.84 -8.46 -17.58
CA TRP A 299 17.03 -7.07 -18.01
C TRP A 299 16.24 -6.71 -19.28
N VAL A 300 15.91 -7.71 -20.13
CA VAL A 300 15.09 -7.53 -21.34
C VAL A 300 13.73 -6.90 -21.04
N VAL A 301 13.15 -7.19 -19.88
CA VAL A 301 11.88 -6.57 -19.43
C VAL A 301 12.12 -5.10 -19.12
N LEU A 302 13.12 -4.78 -18.29
CA LEU A 302 13.44 -3.40 -17.87
C LEU A 302 13.80 -2.52 -19.07
N ALA A 303 14.54 -3.07 -20.04
CA ALA A 303 14.93 -2.38 -21.26
C ALA A 303 13.74 -1.84 -22.05
N GLN A 304 12.55 -2.47 -21.97
CA GLN A 304 11.36 -2.01 -22.69
C GLN A 304 10.89 -0.62 -22.24
N ALA A 305 11.28 -0.14 -21.06
CA ALA A 305 10.98 1.23 -20.66
C ALA A 305 11.74 2.29 -21.46
N HIS A 306 12.85 1.91 -22.09
CA HIS A 306 13.68 2.81 -22.90
C HIS A 306 13.39 2.71 -24.39
N ILE A 307 13.02 1.52 -24.87
CA ILE A 307 12.91 1.23 -26.31
C ILE A 307 11.52 0.78 -26.75
N GLY A 308 10.62 0.42 -25.82
CA GLY A 308 9.29 -0.08 -26.15
C GLY A 308 8.28 1.03 -26.45
N ASP A 309 7.25 0.71 -27.23
CA ASP A 309 6.10 1.57 -27.51
C ASP A 309 4.80 0.97 -26.92
N ASP A 310 3.67 1.59 -27.22
CA ASP A 310 2.35 1.12 -26.79
C ASP A 310 2.03 -0.30 -27.28
N ALA A 311 2.47 -0.67 -28.50
CA ALA A 311 2.29 -2.02 -29.01
C ALA A 311 3.15 -3.05 -28.26
N THR A 312 4.31 -2.65 -27.76
CA THR A 312 5.11 -3.46 -26.81
C THR A 312 4.37 -3.63 -25.49
N MET A 313 3.73 -2.57 -24.97
CA MET A 313 2.97 -2.64 -23.72
C MET A 313 1.74 -3.56 -23.83
N ASP A 314 1.05 -3.56 -24.98
CA ASP A 314 -0.04 -4.50 -25.29
C ASP A 314 0.40 -5.97 -25.23
N VAL A 315 1.66 -6.26 -25.58
CA VAL A 315 2.25 -7.61 -25.48
C VAL A 315 2.70 -7.92 -24.05
N LEU A 316 3.29 -6.94 -23.36
CA LEU A 316 3.86 -7.13 -22.02
C LEU A 316 2.79 -7.29 -20.94
N ALA A 317 1.72 -6.48 -20.96
CA ALA A 317 0.72 -6.44 -19.90
C ALA A 317 0.03 -7.79 -19.61
N PRO A 318 -0.40 -8.59 -20.61
CA PRO A 318 -0.94 -9.93 -20.37
C PRO A 318 0.07 -10.89 -19.71
N LEU A 319 1.37 -10.74 -20.02
CA LEU A 319 2.43 -11.54 -19.40
C LEU A 319 2.58 -11.19 -17.93
N VAL A 320 2.65 -9.88 -17.62
CA VAL A 320 2.70 -9.34 -16.25
C VAL A 320 1.55 -9.87 -15.40
N ARG A 321 0.32 -9.85 -15.94
CA ARG A 321 -0.86 -10.39 -15.27
C ARG A 321 -0.77 -11.90 -14.98
N SER A 322 -0.12 -12.67 -15.85
CA SER A 322 -0.07 -14.14 -15.75
C SER A 322 1.06 -14.69 -14.88
N TRP A 323 2.13 -13.92 -14.66
CA TRP A 323 3.33 -14.37 -13.95
C TRP A 323 3.13 -14.68 -12.46
N PRO A 324 2.32 -13.92 -11.69
CA PRO A 324 1.97 -14.26 -10.31
C PRO A 324 1.51 -15.71 -10.12
N ALA A 325 0.53 -16.14 -10.92
CA ALA A 325 -0.03 -17.50 -10.87
C ALA A 325 0.97 -18.61 -11.26
N LYS A 326 2.11 -18.24 -11.85
CA LYS A 326 3.20 -19.14 -12.25
C LYS A 326 4.42 -19.03 -11.33
N SER A 327 4.26 -18.46 -10.14
CA SER A 327 5.33 -18.22 -9.15
C SER A 327 6.48 -17.34 -9.69
N ARG A 328 6.19 -16.43 -10.62
CA ARG A 328 7.17 -15.53 -11.27
C ARG A 328 7.02 -14.09 -10.77
N TRP A 329 6.93 -13.92 -9.46
CA TRP A 329 6.58 -12.66 -8.79
C TRP A 329 7.50 -11.50 -9.17
N GLN A 330 8.83 -11.70 -9.12
CA GLN A 330 9.78 -10.64 -9.45
C GLN A 330 9.59 -10.09 -10.87
N ARG A 331 9.28 -10.95 -11.85
CA ARG A 331 9.04 -10.52 -13.23
C ARG A 331 7.78 -9.69 -13.35
N ALA A 332 6.74 -10.04 -12.58
CA ALA A 332 5.53 -9.23 -12.51
C ALA A 332 5.84 -7.84 -11.97
N ILE A 333 6.64 -7.76 -10.91
CA ILE A 333 7.08 -6.48 -10.32
C ILE A 333 7.90 -5.66 -11.32
N ASP A 334 8.86 -6.26 -12.01
CA ASP A 334 9.67 -5.59 -13.04
C ASP A 334 8.79 -5.05 -14.18
N GLY A 335 7.79 -5.83 -14.61
CA GLY A 335 6.85 -5.39 -15.63
C GLY A 335 5.90 -4.29 -15.18
N LEU A 336 5.46 -4.29 -13.91
CA LEU A 336 4.70 -3.18 -13.32
C LEU A 336 5.53 -1.89 -13.30
N ALA A 337 6.82 -1.99 -12.94
CA ALA A 337 7.76 -0.86 -12.97
C ALA A 337 7.90 -0.29 -14.39
N VAL A 338 8.01 -1.15 -15.40
CA VAL A 338 8.06 -0.74 -16.82
C VAL A 338 6.78 -0.01 -17.24
N LEU A 339 5.60 -0.58 -16.99
CA LEU A 339 4.32 0.04 -17.36
C LEU A 339 4.14 1.43 -16.72
N ALA A 340 4.50 1.54 -15.44
CA ALA A 340 4.44 2.81 -14.71
C ALA A 340 5.51 3.82 -15.16
N SER A 341 6.69 3.35 -15.60
CA SER A 341 7.80 4.23 -16.00
C SER A 341 7.60 4.77 -17.41
N VAL A 342 7.12 3.94 -18.34
CA VAL A 342 6.70 4.35 -19.69
C VAL A 342 5.58 5.38 -19.57
N GLY A 343 4.60 5.10 -18.71
CA GLY A 343 3.61 6.10 -18.29
C GLY A 343 2.76 6.69 -19.41
N THR A 344 2.55 6.00 -20.53
CA THR A 344 1.63 6.39 -21.61
C THR A 344 0.19 6.02 -21.26
N ASP A 345 -0.78 6.55 -22.00
CA ASP A 345 -2.20 6.24 -21.74
C ASP A 345 -2.52 4.75 -21.96
N VAL A 346 -1.81 4.08 -22.88
CA VAL A 346 -1.93 2.62 -23.08
C VAL A 346 -1.30 1.88 -21.90
N SER A 347 -0.07 2.23 -21.50
CA SER A 347 0.61 1.53 -20.40
C SER A 347 -0.13 1.67 -19.07
N LEU A 348 -0.67 2.86 -18.79
CA LEU A 348 -1.41 3.13 -17.56
C LEU A 348 -2.82 2.52 -17.57
N ARG A 349 -3.47 2.39 -18.72
CA ARG A 349 -4.72 1.61 -18.85
C ARG A 349 -4.49 0.13 -18.53
N HIS A 350 -3.38 -0.44 -19.02
CA HIS A 350 -2.99 -1.80 -18.66
C HIS A 350 -2.73 -1.94 -17.17
N LEU A 351 -2.01 -1.00 -16.57
CA LEU A 351 -1.73 -0.99 -15.14
C LEU A 351 -3.03 -0.90 -14.30
N LEU A 352 -3.96 -0.03 -14.69
CA LEU A 352 -5.31 0.06 -14.10
C LEU A 352 -6.09 -1.24 -14.21
N ALA A 353 -6.09 -1.88 -15.39
CA ALA A 353 -6.80 -3.13 -15.60
C ALA A 353 -6.18 -4.30 -14.81
N ILE A 354 -4.86 -4.27 -14.63
CA ILE A 354 -4.14 -5.22 -13.78
C ILE A 354 -4.54 -5.01 -12.31
N GLU A 355 -4.55 -3.77 -11.79
CA GLU A 355 -5.00 -3.45 -10.42
C GLU A 355 -6.46 -3.88 -10.15
N ALA A 356 -7.38 -3.56 -11.06
CA ALA A 356 -8.80 -3.85 -10.90
C ALA A 356 -9.13 -5.36 -10.86
N GLY A 357 -8.28 -6.20 -11.47
CA GLY A 357 -8.49 -7.64 -11.59
C GLY A 357 -7.88 -8.50 -10.47
N MET A 358 -7.40 -7.88 -9.40
CA MET A 358 -6.60 -8.52 -8.35
C MET A 358 -7.42 -9.07 -7.17
N SER A 359 -6.95 -10.17 -6.58
CA SER A 359 -7.55 -10.82 -5.40
C SER A 359 -6.77 -10.55 -4.09
N GLY A 360 -6.00 -9.45 -4.02
CA GLY A 360 -5.19 -9.06 -2.84
C GLY A 360 -3.81 -9.73 -2.73
N GLY A 361 -2.93 -9.22 -1.87
CA GLY A 361 -1.58 -9.75 -1.61
C GLY A 361 -0.42 -8.85 -2.09
N PRO A 362 0.86 -9.18 -1.77
CA PRO A 362 1.97 -8.24 -1.89
C PRO A 362 2.28 -7.71 -3.30
N THR A 363 2.00 -8.50 -4.35
CA THR A 363 2.19 -8.02 -5.74
C THR A 363 1.11 -7.00 -6.14
N ASN A 364 -0.08 -7.11 -5.54
CA ASN A 364 -1.23 -6.29 -5.88
C ASN A 364 -1.16 -4.91 -5.22
N ASP A 365 -0.69 -4.90 -3.98
CA ASP A 365 -0.30 -3.68 -3.27
C ASP A 365 0.76 -2.91 -4.09
N ARG A 366 1.78 -3.60 -4.63
CA ARG A 366 2.81 -2.95 -5.47
C ARG A 366 2.24 -2.35 -6.75
N ALA A 367 1.30 -3.03 -7.42
CA ALA A 367 0.63 -2.46 -8.59
C ALA A 367 -0.15 -1.19 -8.23
N SER A 368 -0.82 -1.19 -7.07
CA SER A 368 -1.53 -0.03 -6.54
C SER A 368 -0.57 1.14 -6.28
N THR A 369 0.60 0.86 -5.72
CA THR A 369 1.63 1.89 -5.48
C THR A 369 2.22 2.41 -6.78
N TYR A 370 2.59 1.54 -7.73
CA TYR A 370 3.08 1.98 -9.04
C TYR A 370 2.07 2.86 -9.78
N LEU A 371 0.78 2.52 -9.69
CA LEU A 371 -0.30 3.33 -10.26
C LEU A 371 -0.40 4.70 -9.57
N ALA A 372 -0.30 4.75 -8.23
CA ALA A 372 -0.28 6.01 -7.48
C ALA A 372 0.94 6.88 -7.84
N GLN A 373 2.12 6.29 -7.98
CA GLN A 373 3.33 7.00 -8.39
C GLN A 373 3.23 7.53 -9.83
N ALA A 374 2.68 6.72 -10.75
CA ALA A 374 2.47 7.15 -12.13
C ALA A 374 1.42 8.26 -12.24
N ALA A 375 0.34 8.21 -11.45
CA ALA A 375 -0.64 9.28 -11.36
C ALA A 375 0.00 10.58 -10.82
N ALA A 376 0.78 10.48 -9.74
CA ALA A 376 1.47 11.62 -9.14
C ALA A 376 2.47 12.28 -10.10
N ARG A 377 3.20 11.49 -10.92
CA ARG A 377 4.07 12.02 -11.98
C ARG A 377 3.32 12.85 -13.03
N ARG A 378 2.03 12.59 -13.23
CA ARG A 378 1.14 13.37 -14.09
C ARG A 378 0.40 14.49 -13.34
N GLY A 379 0.68 14.69 -12.05
CA GLY A 379 -0.01 15.66 -11.19
C GLY A 379 -1.47 15.28 -10.93
N LEU A 380 -1.79 13.98 -10.93
CA LEU A 380 -3.15 13.46 -10.76
C LEU A 380 -3.23 12.50 -9.58
N SER A 381 -4.39 12.42 -8.96
CA SER A 381 -4.77 11.27 -8.14
C SER A 381 -5.05 10.05 -9.02
N VAL A 382 -5.03 8.85 -8.42
CA VAL A 382 -5.40 7.60 -9.12
C VAL A 382 -6.82 7.68 -9.69
N THR A 383 -7.74 8.33 -8.96
CA THR A 383 -9.13 8.52 -9.41
C THR A 383 -9.19 9.40 -10.64
N GLU A 384 -8.51 10.55 -10.62
CA GLU A 384 -8.48 11.47 -11.77
C GLU A 384 -7.81 10.83 -12.99
N LEU A 385 -6.74 10.07 -12.79
CA LEU A 385 -6.10 9.29 -13.84
C LEU A 385 -7.07 8.25 -14.44
N ALA A 386 -7.78 7.50 -13.59
CA ALA A 386 -8.73 6.47 -14.02
C ALA A 386 -9.94 7.04 -14.78
N ASP A 387 -10.38 8.26 -14.45
CA ASP A 387 -11.42 8.97 -15.19
C ASP A 387 -10.94 9.39 -16.58
N ARG A 388 -9.72 9.96 -16.67
CA ARG A 388 -9.12 10.39 -17.95
C ARG A 388 -8.83 9.22 -18.88
N LEU A 389 -8.45 8.07 -18.32
CA LEU A 389 -8.13 6.86 -19.08
C LEU A 389 -9.35 5.98 -19.38
N ALA A 390 -10.57 6.41 -19.01
CA ALA A 390 -11.77 5.64 -19.28
C ALA A 390 -12.03 5.52 -20.80
N THR A 391 -12.40 4.32 -21.23
CA THR A 391 -12.64 4.03 -22.66
C THR A 391 -13.95 4.66 -23.12
N THR A 392 -13.90 5.44 -24.20
CA THR A 392 -15.08 6.07 -24.81
C THR A 392 -15.76 5.21 -25.89
N HIS A 393 -15.08 4.16 -26.39
CA HIS A 393 -15.50 3.40 -27.58
C HIS A 393 -15.71 4.26 -28.84
N GLY A 394 -15.08 5.44 -28.90
CA GLY A 394 -15.27 6.42 -29.99
C GLY A 394 -16.60 7.16 -29.96
N LEU A 395 -17.40 7.00 -28.90
CA LEU A 395 -18.70 7.67 -28.73
C LEU A 395 -18.56 9.19 -28.61
N ASP A 396 -17.42 9.68 -28.18
CA ASP A 396 -17.04 11.10 -28.08
C ASP A 396 -16.89 11.77 -29.45
N ALA A 397 -16.43 11.03 -30.47
CA ALA A 397 -16.34 11.50 -31.85
C ALA A 397 -17.56 11.13 -32.72
N GLY A 398 -18.45 10.28 -32.19
CA GLY A 398 -19.55 9.68 -32.92
C GLY A 398 -19.14 8.42 -33.65
N VAL A 399 -19.87 7.32 -33.43
CA VAL A 399 -19.60 6.04 -34.10
C VAL A 399 -20.54 5.89 -35.30
N VAL A 400 -19.96 5.84 -36.50
CA VAL A 400 -20.68 5.63 -37.76
C VAL A 400 -20.46 4.21 -38.26
N LEU A 401 -21.54 3.51 -38.53
CA LEU A 401 -21.56 2.18 -39.11
C LEU A 401 -21.94 2.28 -40.59
N ASP A 402 -21.03 1.89 -41.47
CA ASP A 402 -21.18 2.00 -42.91
C ASP A 402 -21.57 0.65 -43.52
N TYR A 403 -22.82 0.53 -44.02
CA TYR A 403 -23.29 -0.66 -44.72
C TYR A 403 -23.01 -0.59 -46.24
N GLY A 404 -22.44 0.52 -46.72
CA GLY A 404 -22.21 0.86 -48.12
C GLY A 404 -23.18 1.93 -48.60
N PRO A 405 -24.35 1.56 -49.16
CA PRO A 405 -25.31 2.53 -49.69
C PRO A 405 -26.06 3.32 -48.59
N ARG A 406 -25.94 2.90 -47.32
CA ARG A 406 -26.56 3.57 -46.17
C ARG A 406 -25.62 3.52 -44.97
N ARG A 407 -25.65 4.59 -44.17
CA ARG A 407 -24.83 4.77 -42.97
C ARG A 407 -25.74 5.03 -41.77
N PHE A 408 -25.34 4.52 -40.62
CA PHE A 408 -26.06 4.71 -39.36
C PHE A 408 -25.12 5.25 -38.30
N THR A 409 -25.58 6.23 -37.53
CA THR A 409 -24.85 6.75 -36.38
C THR A 409 -25.38 6.08 -35.12
N VAL A 410 -24.48 5.57 -34.28
CA VAL A 410 -24.86 4.97 -32.99
C VAL A 410 -25.24 6.09 -32.03
N VAL A 411 -26.47 6.02 -31.52
CA VAL A 411 -27.00 6.92 -30.49
C VAL A 411 -27.35 6.08 -29.27
N LEU A 412 -27.05 6.60 -28.08
CA LEU A 412 -27.36 5.99 -26.79
C LEU A 412 -28.55 6.70 -26.15
N ASP A 413 -29.35 5.99 -25.37
CA ASP A 413 -30.27 6.61 -24.40
C ASP A 413 -29.53 7.00 -23.10
N ASP A 414 -30.27 7.61 -22.16
CA ASP A 414 -29.74 8.07 -20.86
C ASP A 414 -29.23 6.91 -19.97
N TYR A 415 -29.63 5.68 -20.28
CA TYR A 415 -29.19 4.46 -19.62
C TYR A 415 -28.03 3.76 -20.35
N LEU A 416 -27.43 4.44 -21.33
CA LEU A 416 -26.30 3.97 -22.13
C LEU A 416 -26.63 2.73 -22.98
N VAL A 417 -27.90 2.56 -23.36
CA VAL A 417 -28.35 1.50 -24.24
C VAL A 417 -28.36 2.02 -25.69
N PRO A 418 -27.63 1.37 -26.61
CA PRO A 418 -27.62 1.80 -28.00
C PRO A 418 -28.94 1.51 -28.70
N ALA A 419 -29.40 2.46 -29.51
CA ALA A 419 -30.58 2.32 -30.36
C ALA A 419 -30.48 1.08 -31.26
N ARG A 420 -31.62 0.45 -31.53
CA ARG A 420 -31.67 -0.77 -32.36
C ARG A 420 -31.41 -0.42 -33.83
N LEU A 421 -30.40 -1.07 -34.42
CA LEU A 421 -30.10 -0.95 -35.85
C LEU A 421 -30.80 -2.02 -36.69
N PRO A 422 -31.19 -1.71 -37.94
CA PRO A 422 -31.76 -2.68 -38.86
C PRO A 422 -30.71 -3.71 -39.29
N LYS A 423 -31.13 -4.95 -39.53
CA LYS A 423 -30.24 -5.97 -40.09
C LYS A 423 -29.79 -5.57 -41.52
N PRO A 424 -28.58 -5.96 -41.95
CA PRO A 424 -28.15 -5.78 -43.33
C PRO A 424 -29.11 -6.49 -44.30
N GLY A 425 -29.42 -5.84 -45.41
CA GLY A 425 -30.25 -6.34 -46.50
C GLY A 425 -29.43 -6.70 -47.74
N ALA A 426 -30.09 -7.25 -48.76
CA ALA A 426 -29.42 -7.75 -49.98
C ALA A 426 -28.67 -6.68 -50.80
N LYS A 427 -28.96 -5.40 -50.59
CA LYS A 427 -28.30 -4.28 -51.28
C LYS A 427 -27.09 -3.71 -50.52
N ASP A 428 -26.86 -4.14 -49.27
CA ASP A 428 -25.75 -3.64 -48.46
C ASP A 428 -24.44 -4.33 -48.87
N THR A 429 -23.41 -3.54 -49.15
CA THR A 429 -22.11 -4.03 -49.63
C THR A 429 -21.11 -4.30 -48.50
N ASN A 430 -21.39 -3.82 -47.29
CA ASN A 430 -20.60 -4.11 -46.08
C ASN A 430 -21.48 -4.67 -44.94
N PRO A 431 -21.97 -5.91 -45.04
CA PRO A 431 -22.78 -6.52 -43.97
C PRO A 431 -21.97 -6.78 -42.68
N GLY A 432 -20.63 -6.74 -42.73
CA GLY A 432 -19.74 -6.92 -41.57
C GLY A 432 -19.91 -5.85 -40.50
N ALA A 433 -20.29 -4.62 -40.89
CA ALA A 433 -20.56 -3.51 -39.97
C ALA A 433 -21.64 -3.84 -38.91
N TYR A 434 -22.59 -4.74 -39.21
CA TYR A 434 -23.55 -5.19 -38.18
C TYR A 434 -22.90 -6.03 -37.08
N GLN A 435 -21.87 -6.84 -37.42
CA GLN A 435 -21.12 -7.59 -36.40
C GLN A 435 -20.25 -6.67 -35.54
N GLU A 436 -19.69 -5.62 -36.14
CA GLU A 436 -18.98 -4.57 -35.40
C GLU A 436 -19.89 -3.86 -34.40
N PHE A 437 -21.14 -3.55 -34.81
CA PHE A 437 -22.14 -3.02 -33.90
C PHE A 437 -22.48 -3.97 -32.74
N LEU A 438 -22.64 -5.27 -33.01
CA LEU A 438 -22.91 -6.24 -31.96
C LEU A 438 -21.74 -6.36 -30.97
N ARG A 439 -20.50 -6.29 -31.46
CA ARG A 439 -19.29 -6.25 -30.62
C ARG A 439 -19.25 -4.97 -29.79
N LEU A 440 -19.45 -3.81 -30.41
CA LEU A 440 -19.53 -2.52 -29.71
C LEU A 440 -20.58 -2.56 -28.59
N LYS A 441 -21.78 -3.08 -28.87
CA LYS A 441 -22.84 -3.21 -27.85
C LYS A 441 -22.42 -4.08 -26.67
N LYS A 442 -21.71 -5.19 -26.93
CA LYS A 442 -21.21 -6.09 -25.89
C LYS A 442 -20.13 -5.40 -25.05
N ASP A 443 -19.16 -4.77 -25.70
CA ASP A 443 -18.02 -4.13 -25.06
C ASP A 443 -18.44 -2.88 -24.26
N LEU A 444 -19.39 -2.11 -24.79
CA LEU A 444 -20.04 -1.01 -24.09
C LEU A 444 -20.71 -1.51 -22.81
N ARG A 445 -21.52 -2.57 -22.88
CA ARG A 445 -22.19 -3.13 -21.69
C ARG A 445 -21.20 -3.56 -20.60
N ALA A 446 -20.10 -4.21 -20.99
CA ALA A 446 -19.04 -4.60 -20.06
C ALA A 446 -18.36 -3.36 -19.44
N THR A 447 -18.15 -2.31 -20.25
CA THR A 447 -17.55 -1.05 -19.78
C THR A 447 -18.48 -0.33 -18.80
N VAL A 448 -19.77 -0.20 -19.11
CA VAL A 448 -20.75 0.41 -18.20
C VAL A 448 -20.79 -0.34 -16.87
N ALA A 449 -20.85 -1.67 -16.88
CA ALA A 449 -20.84 -2.47 -15.66
C ALA A 449 -19.56 -2.24 -14.83
N ALA A 450 -18.39 -2.19 -15.47
CA ALA A 450 -17.13 -1.93 -14.80
C ALA A 450 -17.07 -0.51 -14.20
N GLN A 451 -17.56 0.50 -14.92
CA GLN A 451 -17.59 1.88 -14.44
C GLN A 451 -18.60 2.08 -13.30
N THR A 452 -19.77 1.45 -13.38
CA THR A 452 -20.75 1.41 -12.28
C THR A 452 -20.13 0.83 -11.01
N ALA A 453 -19.49 -0.35 -11.11
CA ALA A 453 -18.84 -0.98 -9.96
C ALA A 453 -17.68 -0.12 -9.40
N ARG A 454 -16.96 0.59 -10.26
CA ARG A 454 -15.92 1.54 -9.85
C ARG A 454 -16.50 2.71 -9.05
N LEU A 455 -17.56 3.34 -9.55
CA LEU A 455 -18.23 4.46 -8.88
C LEU A 455 -18.84 4.03 -7.53
N GLU A 456 -19.41 2.82 -7.43
CA GLU A 456 -19.86 2.26 -6.15
C GLU A 456 -18.67 2.07 -5.18
N LYS A 457 -17.55 1.50 -5.66
CA LYS A 457 -16.33 1.38 -4.86
C LYS A 457 -15.80 2.75 -4.42
N GLU A 458 -15.88 3.77 -5.26
CA GLU A 458 -15.46 5.14 -4.94
C GLU A 458 -16.32 5.77 -3.85
N MET A 459 -17.63 5.53 -3.84
CA MET A 459 -18.52 5.90 -2.73
C MET A 459 -18.06 5.22 -1.43
N LEU A 460 -17.90 3.89 -1.45
CA LEU A 460 -17.53 3.10 -0.27
C LEU A 460 -16.11 3.36 0.26
N THR A 461 -15.22 3.88 -0.60
CA THR A 461 -13.83 4.21 -0.24
C THR A 461 -13.59 5.71 -0.11
N HIS A 462 -14.64 6.52 -0.13
CA HIS A 462 -14.61 7.97 0.08
C HIS A 462 -13.64 8.70 -0.87
N ARG A 463 -13.51 8.20 -2.10
CA ARG A 463 -12.64 8.84 -3.08
C ARG A 463 -13.20 10.21 -3.44
N ARG A 464 -12.37 11.23 -3.26
CA ARG A 464 -12.70 12.63 -3.54
C ARG A 464 -11.94 13.14 -4.75
N ARG A 465 -12.49 14.17 -5.40
CA ARG A 465 -11.88 14.90 -6.52
C ARG A 465 -12.28 16.38 -6.48
N PRO A 466 -11.49 17.28 -7.08
CA PRO A 466 -11.90 18.67 -7.26
C PRO A 466 -13.18 18.77 -8.11
N ALA A 467 -14.05 19.73 -7.77
CA ALA A 467 -15.27 19.98 -8.54
C ALA A 467 -15.00 20.28 -10.03
N SER A 468 -13.90 20.97 -10.32
CA SER A 468 -13.40 21.22 -11.68
C SER A 468 -13.15 19.93 -12.46
N HIS A 469 -12.55 18.91 -11.85
CA HIS A 469 -12.29 17.64 -12.55
C HIS A 469 -13.59 16.91 -12.90
N LEU A 470 -14.61 16.92 -12.03
CA LEU A 470 -15.93 16.38 -12.35
C LEU A 470 -16.52 17.08 -13.59
N ARG A 471 -16.49 18.42 -13.62
CA ARG A 471 -17.01 19.22 -14.72
C ARG A 471 -16.21 19.07 -16.02
N ASP A 472 -14.89 19.06 -15.94
CA ASP A 472 -14.00 19.20 -17.09
C ASP A 472 -13.59 17.85 -17.69
N VAL A 473 -13.71 16.74 -16.94
CA VAL A 473 -13.29 15.39 -17.36
C VAL A 473 -14.44 14.39 -17.33
N VAL A 474 -15.17 14.30 -16.21
CA VAL A 474 -16.17 13.24 -16.01
C VAL A 474 -17.46 13.53 -16.77
N LEU A 475 -18.00 14.76 -16.66
CA LEU A 475 -19.26 15.15 -17.31
C LEU A 475 -19.23 15.17 -18.85
N PRO A 476 -18.13 15.57 -19.52
CA PRO A 476 -18.01 15.50 -20.98
C PRO A 476 -17.84 14.07 -21.51
N HIS A 477 -17.42 13.13 -20.66
CA HIS A 477 -17.17 11.77 -21.09
C HIS A 477 -18.49 11.04 -21.45
N PRO A 478 -18.61 10.37 -22.62
CA PRO A 478 -19.86 9.83 -23.14
C PRO A 478 -20.48 8.70 -22.28
N ILE A 479 -19.68 8.00 -21.49
CA ILE A 479 -20.12 6.96 -20.54
C ILE A 479 -20.18 7.46 -19.09
N LEU A 480 -19.11 8.05 -18.57
CA LEU A 480 -19.06 8.51 -17.18
C LEU A 480 -20.03 9.66 -16.89
N GLY A 481 -20.24 10.59 -17.84
CA GLY A 481 -21.14 11.72 -17.65
C GLY A 481 -22.58 11.27 -17.35
N PRO A 482 -23.21 10.43 -18.20
CA PRO A 482 -24.53 9.87 -17.93
C PRO A 482 -24.62 9.01 -16.65
N LEU A 483 -23.54 8.37 -16.22
CA LEU A 483 -23.50 7.67 -14.92
C LEU A 483 -23.46 8.66 -13.75
N ALA A 484 -22.62 9.69 -13.84
CA ALA A 484 -22.42 10.70 -12.81
C ALA A 484 -23.68 11.53 -12.54
N ARG A 485 -24.46 11.87 -13.59
CA ARG A 485 -25.72 12.62 -13.44
C ARG A 485 -26.81 11.85 -12.68
N ARG A 486 -26.74 10.52 -12.68
CA ARG A 486 -27.73 9.64 -12.02
C ARG A 486 -27.33 9.26 -10.59
N LEU A 487 -26.40 10.00 -9.99
CA LEU A 487 -25.92 9.81 -8.63
C LEU A 487 -26.05 11.11 -7.84
N VAL A 488 -26.19 10.98 -6.53
CA VAL A 488 -26.04 12.11 -5.61
C VAL A 488 -24.56 12.27 -5.27
N TRP A 489 -24.06 13.48 -5.44
CA TRP A 489 -22.71 13.88 -5.06
C TRP A 489 -22.75 14.64 -3.73
N GLY A 490 -21.62 14.73 -3.05
CA GLY A 490 -21.49 15.44 -1.77
C GLY A 490 -20.32 16.40 -1.79
N VAL A 491 -20.50 17.57 -1.17
CA VAL A 491 -19.39 18.49 -0.86
C VAL A 491 -18.82 18.14 0.51
N PHE A 492 -17.54 17.76 0.55
CA PHE A 492 -16.87 17.33 1.78
C PHE A 492 -16.00 18.45 2.39
N PRO A 493 -15.88 18.50 3.73
CA PRO A 493 -16.29 17.49 4.72
C PRO A 493 -17.75 17.54 5.18
N ALA A 494 -18.53 18.55 4.76
CA ALA A 494 -19.89 18.76 5.26
C ALA A 494 -20.90 17.66 4.86
N GLY A 495 -20.63 16.89 3.80
CA GLY A 495 -21.53 15.84 3.31
C GLY A 495 -22.80 16.38 2.63
N ARG A 496 -22.86 17.69 2.35
CA ARG A 496 -24.04 18.33 1.73
C ARG A 496 -24.30 17.73 0.35
N GLY A 497 -25.48 17.16 0.16
CA GLY A 497 -25.88 16.50 -1.09
C GLY A 497 -26.05 17.48 -2.24
N LEU A 498 -25.78 17.00 -3.46
CA LEU A 498 -25.95 17.70 -4.72
C LEU A 498 -26.35 16.71 -5.81
N ARG A 499 -27.22 17.14 -6.74
CA ARG A 499 -27.39 16.47 -8.04
C ARG A 499 -26.69 17.26 -9.14
N ILE A 500 -26.54 16.61 -10.29
CA ILE A 500 -26.07 17.24 -11.53
C ILE A 500 -27.25 17.26 -12.49
N ALA A 501 -27.69 18.45 -12.88
CA ALA A 501 -28.76 18.63 -13.84
C ALA A 501 -28.32 18.28 -15.27
N GLU A 502 -29.28 18.24 -16.19
CA GLU A 502 -29.10 17.88 -17.60
C GLU A 502 -28.12 18.82 -18.30
N ASP A 503 -28.14 20.11 -17.93
CA ASP A 503 -27.22 21.14 -18.42
C ASP A 503 -25.83 21.10 -17.76
N GLY A 504 -25.63 20.19 -16.80
CA GLY A 504 -24.38 20.03 -16.04
C GLY A 504 -24.23 20.96 -14.83
N SER A 505 -25.23 21.78 -14.51
CA SER A 505 -25.24 22.59 -13.30
C SER A 505 -25.49 21.75 -12.04
N PHE A 506 -25.03 22.22 -10.89
CA PHE A 506 -25.30 21.57 -9.60
C PHE A 506 -26.59 22.12 -8.98
N ALA A 507 -27.37 21.26 -8.34
CA ALA A 507 -28.56 21.65 -7.58
C ALA A 507 -28.63 20.90 -6.25
N ASP A 508 -29.23 21.53 -5.23
CA ASP A 508 -29.47 20.92 -3.92
C ASP A 508 -30.76 20.08 -3.88
N VAL A 509 -31.14 19.60 -2.69
CA VAL A 509 -32.29 18.70 -2.50
C VAL A 509 -33.63 19.39 -2.79
N GLN A 510 -33.68 20.73 -2.76
CA GLN A 510 -34.83 21.52 -3.18
C GLN A 510 -34.80 21.87 -4.68
N ASP A 511 -33.89 21.23 -5.42
CA ASP A 511 -33.65 21.50 -6.83
C ASP A 511 -33.24 22.94 -7.14
N THR A 512 -32.64 23.63 -6.16
CA THR A 512 -32.15 24.99 -6.34
C THR A 512 -30.72 24.94 -6.81
N ARG A 513 -30.40 25.70 -7.86
CA ARG A 513 -29.04 25.78 -8.41
C ARG A 513 -28.04 26.25 -7.34
N VAL A 514 -26.93 25.53 -7.25
CA VAL A 514 -25.82 25.82 -6.33
C VAL A 514 -24.54 26.04 -7.13
N GLU A 515 -23.83 27.12 -6.85
CA GLU A 515 -22.49 27.36 -7.39
C GLU A 515 -21.44 26.73 -6.46
N ILE A 516 -20.51 25.98 -7.05
CA ILE A 516 -19.48 25.24 -6.32
C ILE A 516 -18.09 25.75 -6.72
N GLU A 517 -17.29 26.08 -5.71
CA GLU A 517 -15.88 26.43 -5.87
C GLU A 517 -15.13 25.35 -6.68
N PRO A 518 -14.34 25.70 -7.72
CA PRO A 518 -13.69 24.72 -8.59
C PRO A 518 -12.78 23.71 -7.89
N GLN A 519 -12.25 24.06 -6.72
CA GLN A 519 -11.37 23.22 -5.89
C GLN A 519 -12.10 22.58 -4.70
N ALA A 520 -13.42 22.74 -4.61
CA ALA A 520 -14.21 22.04 -3.60
C ALA A 520 -14.05 20.52 -3.75
N SER A 521 -13.94 19.83 -2.63
CA SER A 521 -13.79 18.38 -2.57
C SER A 521 -15.14 17.71 -2.78
N LEU A 522 -15.33 17.10 -3.96
CA LEU A 522 -16.53 16.34 -4.31
C LEU A 522 -16.28 14.84 -4.20
N GLY A 523 -17.30 14.11 -3.76
CA GLY A 523 -17.34 12.65 -3.80
C GLY A 523 -18.77 12.16 -4.02
N ILE A 524 -18.93 10.87 -4.29
CA ILE A 524 -20.25 10.25 -4.29
C ILE A 524 -20.65 10.05 -2.84
N VAL A 525 -21.83 10.55 -2.46
CA VAL A 525 -22.28 10.54 -1.07
C VAL A 525 -22.87 9.16 -0.71
N HIS A 526 -22.54 8.66 0.47
CA HIS A 526 -23.22 7.50 1.03
C HIS A 526 -24.52 7.95 1.75
N PRO A 527 -25.62 7.19 1.70
CA PRO A 527 -26.87 7.57 2.38
C PRO A 527 -26.74 7.85 3.88
N ALA A 528 -25.81 7.17 4.58
CA ALA A 528 -25.51 7.46 5.98
C ALA A 528 -25.02 8.90 6.22
N GLU A 529 -24.42 9.55 5.21
CA GLU A 529 -23.86 10.91 5.29
C GLU A 529 -24.91 12.00 5.00
N LEU A 530 -26.10 11.64 4.48
CA LEU A 530 -27.13 12.60 4.08
C LEU A 530 -28.02 13.08 5.24
N GLY A 531 -28.05 12.35 6.35
CA GLY A 531 -28.90 12.67 7.50
C GLY A 531 -30.37 12.86 7.09
N ASP A 532 -30.96 13.98 7.51
CA ASP A 532 -32.37 14.31 7.24
C ASP A 532 -32.67 14.60 5.75
N GLU A 533 -31.65 14.88 4.92
CA GLU A 533 -31.84 15.12 3.48
C GLU A 533 -32.15 13.83 2.70
N LEU A 534 -31.88 12.65 3.26
CA LEU A 534 -32.00 11.37 2.54
C LEU A 534 -33.39 11.17 1.92
N ALA A 535 -34.45 11.43 2.69
CA ALA A 535 -35.83 11.28 2.21
C ALA A 535 -36.16 12.27 1.08
N GLY A 536 -35.64 13.50 1.16
CA GLY A 536 -35.79 14.51 0.10
C GLY A 536 -35.11 14.07 -1.20
N TRP A 537 -33.90 13.52 -1.10
CA TRP A 537 -33.19 12.98 -2.26
C TRP A 537 -33.90 11.78 -2.89
N GLN A 538 -34.42 10.85 -2.07
CA GLN A 538 -35.20 9.70 -2.54
C GLN A 538 -36.45 10.14 -3.31
N GLN A 539 -37.19 11.13 -2.77
CA GLN A 539 -38.38 11.67 -3.42
C GLN A 539 -38.01 12.36 -4.75
N LEU A 540 -36.99 13.24 -4.74
CA LEU A 540 -36.55 13.96 -5.93
C LEU A 540 -36.14 13.01 -7.06
N PHE A 541 -35.35 11.98 -6.77
CA PHE A 541 -34.93 11.01 -7.78
C PHE A 541 -36.11 10.17 -8.31
N THR A 542 -37.14 9.94 -7.49
CA THR A 542 -38.38 9.28 -7.91
C THR A 542 -39.20 10.18 -8.83
N ASP A 543 -39.36 11.46 -8.48
CA ASP A 543 -40.16 12.43 -9.24
C ASP A 543 -39.57 12.69 -10.64
N TYR A 544 -38.25 12.68 -10.75
CA TYR A 544 -37.52 12.81 -12.02
C TYR A 544 -37.29 11.47 -12.76
N GLU A 545 -37.82 10.35 -12.25
CA GLU A 545 -37.66 8.99 -12.80
C GLU A 545 -36.18 8.58 -13.01
N ILE A 546 -35.28 9.06 -12.14
CA ILE A 546 -33.84 8.83 -12.24
C ILE A 546 -33.49 7.46 -11.67
N LEU A 547 -33.20 6.50 -12.56
CA LEU A 547 -32.70 5.18 -12.16
C LEU A 547 -31.19 5.24 -11.87
N GLN A 548 -30.84 5.08 -10.59
CA GLN A 548 -29.45 5.08 -10.14
C GLN A 548 -28.67 3.86 -10.70
N PRO A 549 -27.39 4.02 -11.07
CA PRO A 549 -26.60 2.94 -11.65
C PRO A 549 -26.31 1.80 -10.66
N PHE A 550 -26.37 2.07 -9.36
CA PHE A 550 -26.33 1.13 -8.25
C PHE A 550 -27.25 1.65 -7.12
N PRO A 551 -27.69 0.83 -6.15
CA PRO A 551 -28.61 1.27 -5.11
C PRO A 551 -27.90 2.20 -4.12
N GLN A 552 -27.79 3.49 -4.45
CA GLN A 552 -27.14 4.50 -3.61
C GLN A 552 -28.11 4.99 -2.53
N LEU A 553 -29.21 5.66 -2.90
CA LEU A 553 -30.14 6.27 -1.94
C LEU A 553 -31.00 5.25 -1.18
N HIS A 554 -31.15 4.05 -1.74
CA HIS A 554 -31.89 2.94 -1.15
C HIS A 554 -30.94 1.88 -0.54
N ARG A 555 -29.65 2.19 -0.43
CA ARG A 555 -28.71 1.31 0.27
C ARG A 555 -29.08 1.27 1.75
N PRO A 556 -29.09 0.09 2.39
CA PRO A 556 -29.19 0.02 3.84
C PRO A 556 -28.07 0.83 4.49
N ALA A 557 -28.42 1.70 5.44
CA ALA A 557 -27.48 2.57 6.11
C ALA A 557 -27.84 2.73 7.58
N VAL A 558 -26.82 2.88 8.41
CA VAL A 558 -26.94 3.17 9.84
C VAL A 558 -26.36 4.55 10.09
N THR A 559 -27.22 5.48 10.48
CA THR A 559 -26.81 6.81 10.93
C THR A 559 -26.80 6.83 12.45
N LEU A 560 -25.64 7.12 13.03
CA LEU A 560 -25.49 7.22 14.48
C LEU A 560 -26.10 8.54 14.99
N THR A 561 -26.84 8.48 16.10
CA THR A 561 -27.29 9.69 16.79
C THR A 561 -26.11 10.48 17.36
N PRO A 562 -26.25 11.78 17.68
CA PRO A 562 -25.18 12.56 18.31
C PRO A 562 -24.62 11.90 19.59
N GLU A 563 -25.46 11.26 20.39
CA GLU A 563 -25.06 10.52 21.59
C GLU A 563 -24.23 9.29 21.25
N GLN A 564 -24.63 8.53 20.22
CA GLN A 564 -23.89 7.35 19.75
C GLN A 564 -22.55 7.74 19.10
N GLN A 565 -22.47 8.88 18.42
CA GLN A 565 -21.22 9.41 17.86
C GLN A 565 -20.25 9.82 18.97
N ALA A 566 -20.76 10.39 20.07
CA ALA A 566 -19.96 10.76 21.23
C ALA A 566 -19.58 9.55 22.11
N ALA A 567 -20.33 8.45 22.04
CA ALA A 567 -20.05 7.23 22.78
C ALA A 567 -18.76 6.57 22.30
N THR A 568 -18.03 5.96 23.23
CA THR A 568 -16.79 5.21 22.93
C THR A 568 -17.05 3.72 22.66
N SER A 569 -18.27 3.26 22.90
CA SER A 569 -18.77 1.95 22.49
C SER A 569 -20.28 1.95 22.31
N LEU A 570 -20.76 1.00 21.52
CA LEU A 570 -22.18 0.74 21.25
C LEU A 570 -22.55 -0.63 21.81
N THR A 571 -23.74 -0.72 22.39
CA THR A 571 -24.32 -1.97 22.94
C THR A 571 -25.76 -2.12 22.45
N GLY A 572 -26.42 -3.22 22.81
CA GLY A 572 -27.85 -3.43 22.51
C GLY A 572 -28.15 -3.93 21.10
N PHE A 573 -27.18 -4.56 20.43
CA PHE A 573 -27.39 -5.25 19.16
C PHE A 573 -28.19 -6.54 19.39
N ALA A 574 -29.03 -6.90 18.42
CA ALA A 574 -29.71 -8.19 18.43
C ALA A 574 -28.71 -9.35 18.32
N PRO A 575 -29.01 -10.55 18.90
CA PRO A 575 -28.21 -11.73 18.66
C PRO A 575 -28.09 -12.05 17.18
N ILE A 576 -26.91 -12.50 16.75
CA ILE A 576 -26.64 -12.87 15.37
C ILE A 576 -26.43 -14.39 15.25
N PRO A 577 -26.90 -15.01 14.16
CA PRO A 577 -26.64 -16.43 13.91
C PRO A 577 -25.14 -16.77 13.87
N THR A 578 -24.75 -17.92 14.44
CA THR A 578 -23.35 -18.34 14.49
C THR A 578 -22.74 -18.56 13.10
N ASP A 579 -23.53 -19.06 12.14
CA ASP A 579 -23.11 -19.22 10.73
C ASP A 579 -22.75 -17.87 10.09
N ARG A 580 -23.48 -16.80 10.39
CA ARG A 580 -23.14 -15.44 9.95
C ARG A 580 -21.78 -14.98 10.47
N VAL A 581 -21.47 -15.26 11.74
CA VAL A 581 -20.16 -14.95 12.33
C VAL A 581 -19.06 -15.72 11.60
N VAL A 582 -19.28 -17.01 11.31
CA VAL A 582 -18.35 -17.85 10.56
C VAL A 582 -18.13 -17.30 9.14
N ASP A 583 -19.19 -16.91 8.43
CA ASP A 583 -19.10 -16.32 7.08
C ASP A 583 -18.32 -15.01 7.08
N MET A 584 -18.55 -14.15 8.08
CA MET A 584 -17.80 -12.91 8.24
C MET A 584 -16.31 -13.17 8.47
N LEU A 585 -15.96 -14.16 9.31
CA LEU A 585 -14.59 -14.59 9.58
C LEU A 585 -13.92 -15.29 8.39
N ALA A 586 -14.70 -15.94 7.51
CA ALA A 586 -14.21 -16.45 6.22
C ALA A 586 -13.96 -15.32 5.21
N GLY A 587 -14.63 -14.19 5.41
CA GLY A 587 -14.43 -12.95 4.69
C GLY A 587 -13.31 -12.09 5.29
N PRO A 588 -13.45 -10.75 5.25
CA PRO A 588 -12.36 -9.85 5.55
C PRO A 588 -12.28 -9.45 7.05
N TRP A 589 -13.09 -10.08 7.91
CA TRP A 589 -13.02 -9.92 9.36
C TRP A 589 -11.97 -10.84 9.97
N GLN A 590 -11.37 -10.41 11.07
CA GLN A 590 -10.33 -11.15 11.79
C GLN A 590 -10.80 -11.49 13.19
N GLY A 591 -10.72 -12.77 13.57
CA GLY A 591 -11.05 -13.23 14.92
C GLY A 591 -9.84 -13.23 15.87
N ASN A 592 -10.09 -13.29 17.18
CA ASN A 592 -9.05 -13.33 18.24
C ASN A 592 -8.62 -14.74 18.70
N GLY A 593 -9.34 -15.80 18.33
CA GLY A 593 -8.96 -17.18 18.59
C GLY A 593 -7.70 -17.60 17.82
N TYR A 594 -6.73 -18.22 18.50
CA TYR A 594 -5.56 -18.83 17.88
C TYR A 594 -5.88 -20.25 17.36
N TYR A 595 -5.14 -20.72 16.36
CA TYR A 595 -5.32 -22.02 15.69
C TYR A 595 -5.28 -23.28 16.58
N SER A 596 -5.02 -23.16 17.89
CA SER A 596 -5.26 -24.26 18.82
C SER A 596 -6.76 -24.39 19.03
N GLY A 597 -7.38 -25.47 18.53
CA GLY A 597 -8.83 -25.74 18.56
C GLY A 597 -9.53 -25.82 19.93
N LYS A 598 -8.98 -25.18 20.97
CA LYS A 598 -9.52 -25.03 22.32
C LYS A 598 -9.97 -23.60 22.66
N ARG A 599 -9.65 -22.56 21.85
CA ARG A 599 -10.07 -21.17 22.14
C ARG A 599 -11.14 -20.70 21.14
N LEU A 600 -12.22 -20.11 21.65
CA LEU A 600 -13.31 -19.52 20.87
C LEU A 600 -12.91 -18.11 20.39
N HIS A 601 -13.38 -17.72 19.22
CA HIS A 601 -13.44 -16.34 18.76
C HIS A 601 -14.53 -15.60 19.55
N THR A 602 -14.14 -14.90 20.60
CA THR A 602 -15.01 -14.01 21.38
C THR A 602 -14.92 -12.55 20.93
N ARG A 603 -14.04 -12.26 19.96
CA ARG A 603 -13.89 -10.94 19.38
C ARG A 603 -13.55 -11.02 17.91
N MET A 604 -14.21 -10.16 17.14
CA MET A 604 -13.93 -9.92 15.73
C MET A 604 -13.43 -8.51 15.52
N SER A 605 -12.64 -8.30 14.48
CA SER A 605 -12.09 -7.01 14.13
C SER A 605 -12.04 -6.79 12.63
N ARG A 606 -12.23 -5.54 12.19
CA ARG A 606 -12.18 -5.15 10.78
C ARG A 606 -11.53 -3.77 10.63
N PRO A 607 -10.44 -3.65 9.86
CA PRO A 607 -9.83 -2.35 9.57
C PRO A 607 -10.78 -1.42 8.81
N LEU A 608 -10.73 -0.14 9.16
CA LEU A 608 -11.42 0.98 8.52
C LEU A 608 -10.40 1.87 7.77
N PRO A 609 -10.83 2.63 6.74
CA PRO A 609 -9.93 3.47 5.94
C PRO A 609 -9.16 4.54 6.74
N SER A 610 -9.69 5.00 7.88
CA SER A 610 -9.11 6.08 8.70
C SER A 610 -7.96 5.65 9.64
N GLY A 611 -7.34 4.49 9.40
CA GLY A 611 -6.34 3.91 10.32
C GLY A 611 -6.95 3.44 11.65
N LYS A 612 -8.26 3.23 11.67
CA LYS A 612 -9.02 2.68 12.79
C LYS A 612 -9.41 1.24 12.51
N THR A 613 -9.82 0.52 13.53
CA THR A 613 -10.34 -0.84 13.44
C THR A 613 -11.63 -0.90 14.24
N LEU A 614 -12.71 -1.40 13.62
CA LEU A 614 -13.94 -1.74 14.31
C LEU A 614 -13.77 -3.08 15.01
N LEU A 615 -14.17 -3.16 16.27
CA LEU A 615 -14.13 -4.35 17.10
C LEU A 615 -15.52 -4.71 17.58
N VAL A 616 -15.77 -6.01 17.63
CA VAL A 616 -17.06 -6.58 18.01
C VAL A 616 -16.78 -7.71 18.99
N GLU A 617 -17.27 -7.57 20.22
CA GLU A 617 -17.21 -8.61 21.24
C GLU A 617 -18.45 -9.49 21.18
N LEU A 618 -18.24 -10.79 21.32
CA LEU A 618 -19.24 -11.84 21.17
C LEU A 618 -19.27 -12.73 22.41
N SER A 619 -20.48 -13.13 22.80
CA SER A 619 -20.71 -14.13 23.85
C SER A 619 -21.70 -15.20 23.33
N PRO A 620 -21.44 -16.51 23.53
CA PRO A 620 -20.29 -17.11 24.21
C PRO A 620 -19.01 -17.19 23.35
N GLY A 621 -19.08 -16.85 22.06
CA GLY A 621 -17.99 -16.94 21.09
C GLY A 621 -18.10 -18.16 20.16
N VAL A 622 -17.33 -18.11 19.07
CA VAL A 622 -17.41 -19.07 17.95
C VAL A 622 -16.09 -19.81 17.77
N ALA A 623 -16.12 -21.15 17.74
CA ALA A 623 -14.97 -21.97 17.38
C ALA A 623 -14.62 -21.85 15.90
N THR A 624 -13.34 -21.97 15.56
CA THR A 624 -12.84 -22.00 14.17
C THR A 624 -13.22 -23.30 13.44
N SER A 625 -13.71 -24.31 14.15
CA SER A 625 -14.22 -25.57 13.59
C SER A 625 -15.75 -25.53 13.48
N HIS A 626 -16.32 -26.37 12.60
CA HIS A 626 -17.76 -26.44 12.36
C HIS A 626 -18.59 -26.96 13.56
N ASN A 627 -17.96 -27.23 14.71
CA ASN A 627 -18.62 -27.75 15.91
C ASN A 627 -18.94 -26.62 16.90
N ASN A 628 -19.79 -25.68 16.49
CA ASN A 628 -20.29 -24.64 17.37
C ASN A 628 -21.55 -25.11 18.11
N ALA A 629 -21.53 -25.05 19.45
CA ALA A 629 -22.63 -25.51 20.29
C ALA A 629 -23.78 -24.48 20.41
N ALA A 630 -23.46 -23.19 20.30
CA ALA A 630 -24.45 -22.11 20.35
C ALA A 630 -24.95 -21.76 18.94
N ALA A 631 -26.28 -21.71 18.78
CA ALA A 631 -26.91 -21.34 17.50
C ALA A 631 -26.83 -19.83 17.22
N GLU A 632 -26.79 -19.00 18.26
CA GLU A 632 -26.74 -17.54 18.19
C GLU A 632 -25.60 -17.00 19.06
N GLN A 633 -25.10 -15.81 18.71
CA GLN A 633 -24.07 -15.06 19.40
C GLN A 633 -24.62 -13.70 19.80
N GLU A 634 -24.48 -13.34 21.07
CA GLU A 634 -24.77 -11.99 21.55
C GLU A 634 -23.61 -11.06 21.23
N ILE A 635 -23.88 -9.93 20.57
CA ILE A 635 -22.90 -8.85 20.44
C ILE A 635 -22.96 -8.02 21.73
N THR A 636 -21.98 -8.22 22.60
CA THR A 636 -21.94 -7.57 23.92
C THR A 636 -21.50 -6.12 23.81
N GLU A 637 -20.55 -5.83 22.91
CA GLU A 637 -20.00 -4.50 22.73
C GLU A 637 -19.42 -4.34 21.31
N VAL A 638 -19.64 -3.17 20.71
CA VAL A 638 -18.97 -2.72 19.49
C VAL A 638 -18.22 -1.44 19.79
N TRP A 639 -16.95 -1.38 19.42
CA TRP A 639 -16.10 -0.22 19.71
C TRP A 639 -15.01 -0.08 18.65
N ILE A 640 -14.30 1.04 18.69
CA ILE A 640 -13.24 1.33 17.72
C ILE A 640 -11.92 1.60 18.43
N ASP A 641 -10.84 1.14 17.81
CA ASP A 641 -9.48 1.44 18.25
C ASP A 641 -8.61 1.83 17.06
N ASP A 642 -7.41 2.32 17.36
CA ASP A 642 -6.37 2.45 16.36
C ASP A 642 -5.97 1.09 15.78
N THR A 643 -5.77 1.01 14.46
CA THR A 643 -5.41 -0.25 13.78
C THR A 643 -4.13 -0.87 14.34
N TRP A 644 -3.21 -0.04 14.84
CA TRP A 644 -1.94 -0.44 15.42
C TRP A 644 -2.02 -0.94 16.86
N SER A 645 -3.15 -0.73 17.56
CA SER A 645 -3.38 -1.21 18.92
C SER A 645 -3.46 -2.75 19.00
N ASP A 646 -3.25 -3.29 20.20
CA ASP A 646 -3.51 -4.70 20.53
C ASP A 646 -4.99 -4.97 20.85
N HIS A 647 -5.77 -3.90 20.95
CA HIS A 647 -7.20 -3.90 21.27
C HIS A 647 -7.51 -4.46 22.65
N LEU A 648 -6.53 -4.53 23.56
CA LEU A 648 -6.69 -5.15 24.88
C LEU A 648 -7.16 -4.16 25.95
N GLN A 649 -7.26 -2.87 25.64
CA GLN A 649 -7.63 -1.82 26.59
C GLN A 649 -8.96 -2.13 27.30
N LEU A 650 -9.02 -1.86 28.61
CA LEU A 650 -10.26 -1.97 29.39
C LEU A 650 -11.21 -0.78 29.20
N THR A 651 -10.66 0.40 28.95
CA THR A 651 -11.45 1.62 28.75
C THR A 651 -11.44 2.00 27.29
N ARG A 652 -12.62 2.15 26.69
CA ARG A 652 -12.78 2.64 25.33
C ARG A 652 -12.52 4.14 25.31
N ARG A 653 -11.61 4.60 24.45
CA ARG A 653 -11.16 6.00 24.42
C ARG A 653 -11.59 6.76 23.17
N THR A 654 -11.86 6.04 22.09
CA THR A 654 -12.14 6.64 20.78
C THR A 654 -13.65 6.74 20.58
N PRO A 655 -14.21 7.95 20.43
CA PRO A 655 -15.64 8.14 20.14
C PRO A 655 -16.00 7.58 18.76
N MET A 656 -17.15 6.94 18.60
CA MET A 656 -17.56 6.33 17.32
C MET A 656 -17.59 7.32 16.16
N GLY A 657 -17.86 8.61 16.42
CA GLY A 657 -17.82 9.69 15.43
C GLY A 657 -16.42 10.04 14.91
N ALA A 658 -15.35 9.49 15.49
CA ALA A 658 -13.99 9.63 14.96
C ALA A 658 -13.73 8.76 13.72
N CYS A 659 -14.65 7.85 13.39
CA CYS A 659 -14.58 7.01 12.20
C CYS A 659 -15.28 7.64 11.01
N ASP A 660 -14.88 7.20 9.82
CA ASP A 660 -15.61 7.48 8.60
C ASP A 660 -17.03 6.89 8.68
N GLN A 661 -18.03 7.74 8.46
CA GLN A 661 -19.43 7.43 8.73
C GLN A 661 -19.98 6.36 7.78
N ALA A 662 -19.61 6.37 6.50
CA ALA A 662 -20.11 5.33 5.60
C ALA A 662 -19.41 4.00 5.84
N ALA A 663 -18.10 3.99 6.00
CA ALA A 663 -17.36 2.76 6.29
C ALA A 663 -17.88 2.11 7.60
N LEU A 664 -18.16 2.92 8.63
CA LEU A 664 -18.77 2.43 9.86
C LEU A 664 -20.19 1.90 9.61
N SER A 665 -21.03 2.65 8.88
CA SER A 665 -22.39 2.22 8.50
C SER A 665 -22.38 0.87 7.80
N GLU A 666 -21.53 0.67 6.79
CA GLU A 666 -21.40 -0.59 6.05
C GLU A 666 -21.09 -1.78 6.96
N LEU A 667 -20.17 -1.58 7.92
CA LEU A 667 -19.83 -2.64 8.86
C LEU A 667 -20.97 -2.90 9.86
N LEU A 668 -21.65 -1.87 10.35
CA LEU A 668 -22.80 -2.02 11.25
C LEU A 668 -23.99 -2.71 10.57
N VAL A 669 -24.26 -2.41 9.29
CA VAL A 669 -25.23 -3.14 8.47
C VAL A 669 -24.81 -4.59 8.31
N SER A 670 -23.53 -4.86 8.08
CA SER A 670 -23.01 -6.22 7.98
C SER A 670 -23.20 -7.03 9.27
N LEU A 671 -23.17 -6.37 10.44
CA LEU A 671 -23.44 -7.00 11.74
C LEU A 671 -24.93 -7.28 11.95
N THR A 672 -25.77 -6.28 11.72
CA THR A 672 -27.20 -6.37 12.05
C THR A 672 -27.99 -7.27 11.10
N GLY A 673 -27.50 -7.47 9.87
CA GLY A 673 -28.22 -8.24 8.85
C GLY A 673 -29.45 -7.49 8.38
N SER A 674 -29.57 -7.28 7.07
CA SER A 674 -30.65 -6.48 6.48
C SER A 674 -32.03 -7.05 6.83
N ARG A 675 -32.61 -6.55 7.92
CA ARG A 675 -34.03 -6.46 8.22
C ARG A 675 -34.26 -5.17 9.02
N GLN A 676 -34.35 -4.06 8.29
CA GLN A 676 -35.36 -3.06 8.58
C GLN A 676 -36.31 -3.02 7.40
#